data_AF-A0A316AUS0-F1
#
_entry.id   AF-A0A316AUS0-F1
#
_cell.length_a   1.000
_cell.length_b   1.000
_cell.length_c   1.000
_cell.angle_alpha   90.00
_cell.angle_beta   90.00
_cell.angle_gamma   90.00
#
_symmetry.space_group_name_H-M   'P 1'
#
loop_
_entity.id
_entity.type
_entity.pdbx_description
1 polymer ?
#
loop_
_entity_poly.entity_id
_entity_poly.type
_entity_poly.pdbx_seq_one_letter_code
_entity_poly.pdbx_strand_id
1 'polypeptide(L)'
;MTTSASAAAVPAPSGTDRAATHGLSGERLHGPGRSALVLGALGVVFGDIGTSPIYTIQTLFSPDDPHPVPLSADNVLGLVSMVFWSVTLVVTVLYVGVVLRADNHGEGGLMSLITLLGRRGRDGSRLSPRLVAGLTAAGIAGASLFLADSMITPAVSVLSAVEGMEVVNPGLKAFVVPVTMVIIVVLFAVQRFGTAKVGAAFGPVMALWFTVIGVAGLAQVVGNPGVLRALSPTYAVGFFLAEPGIAFFALATVVLSVTGAEALYADLGHFGRPAISRAWLFLVYPALLLSYAGQGALLLGDLSADGPVTAPFFRSMPSWALLPVVVLATAATVIASQAVITGAFSAVRQAVRLGYLPRLRITHTSAHTIGQIYVPWVNWALMVAVVLLVAAFESSAALAFAYGMSVTGTILITTSIITVVAAHQWSWPRPVVYLGGGAMALLMLLFLAAGLSKLAHGAWVPLVIGAALFTVMSTWARGRVVVTRLRTHHEGPLSALLTQVHEAGVARVPGTAIYLNRASDDGTSTAPLAMRATVEHLHVLHEQVVLVAVETAQSPYVPLDEVARVLPPPHDDAGHEEAPGRPGRPGDPLQVVLRFGYMQRTDVPDALAVLREREGLDLDLEGASWFLSTIELRRASGDDDGDGHGVPQVHLPRWQRGLFTATARLTTDAARSFDLPAARTVVMGSRIEV
;
A
#
# COMPACT_ATOMS: atom_id res chain seq x y z
N MET A 1 8.03 -50.66 55.65
CA MET A 1 6.64 -50.15 55.76
C MET A 1 6.74 -48.63 55.70
N THR A 2 6.51 -47.97 54.56
CA THR A 2 5.20 -47.51 54.05
C THR A 2 4.49 -46.66 55.12
N THR A 3 4.15 -45.37 54.94
CA THR A 3 3.17 -44.83 53.98
C THR A 3 3.09 -43.29 54.14
N SER A 4 3.15 -42.53 53.03
CA SER A 4 2.13 -41.62 52.46
C SER A 4 1.52 -40.49 53.31
N ALA A 5 1.61 -39.25 52.82
CA ALA A 5 0.46 -38.32 52.75
C ALA A 5 0.69 -37.25 51.67
N SER A 6 -0.40 -36.94 50.98
CA SER A 6 -0.59 -36.18 49.73
C SER A 6 -0.61 -34.64 49.92
N ALA A 7 -0.20 -33.90 48.89
CA ALA A 7 -0.75 -32.59 48.56
C ALA A 7 -0.78 -32.37 47.04
N ALA A 8 -1.86 -31.75 46.57
CA ALA A 8 -2.44 -31.83 45.23
C ALA A 8 -1.72 -31.04 44.13
N ALA A 9 -1.89 -31.52 42.90
CA ALA A 9 -1.45 -30.91 41.65
C ALA A 9 -2.47 -29.85 41.14
N VAL A 10 -1.94 -28.77 40.56
CA VAL A 10 -2.68 -27.78 39.75
C VAL A 10 -2.42 -28.10 38.27
N PRO A 11 -3.43 -28.25 37.41
CA PRO A 11 -3.21 -28.59 35.99
C PRO A 11 -2.80 -27.35 35.19
N ALA A 12 -1.77 -27.52 34.34
CA ALA A 12 -1.35 -26.55 33.34
C ALA A 12 -2.35 -26.53 32.15
N PRO A 13 -2.51 -25.39 31.45
CA PRO A 13 -3.50 -25.25 30.38
C PRO A 13 -3.12 -26.06 29.13
N SER A 14 -4.12 -26.69 28.53
CA SER A 14 -4.07 -27.47 27.30
C SER A 14 -3.85 -26.57 26.07
N GLY A 15 -2.79 -26.84 25.30
CA GLY A 15 -2.53 -26.16 24.03
C GLY A 15 -1.16 -26.49 23.43
N THR A 16 -0.84 -27.77 23.30
CA THR A 16 0.31 -28.24 22.50
C THR A 16 -0.20 -29.21 21.43
N ASP A 17 -0.72 -28.66 20.33
CA ASP A 17 -0.85 -29.45 19.10
C ASP A 17 0.55 -29.58 18.48
N ARG A 18 1.24 -30.63 18.93
CA ARG A 18 2.41 -31.20 18.27
C ARG A 18 1.97 -31.82 16.94
N ALA A 19 2.65 -31.41 15.89
CA ALA A 19 2.84 -32.10 14.61
C ALA A 19 2.06 -33.41 14.44
N ALA A 20 0.83 -33.32 13.91
CA ALA A 20 0.15 -34.43 13.27
C ALA A 20 0.26 -34.26 11.75
N THR A 21 0.98 -35.18 11.14
CA THR A 21 1.00 -35.56 9.72
C THR A 21 -0.21 -35.10 8.91
N HIS A 22 -0.03 -34.07 8.08
CA HIS A 22 -0.87 -33.82 6.90
C HIS A 22 -0.07 -34.14 5.63
N GLY A 23 0.01 -35.43 5.32
CA GLY A 23 0.09 -35.85 3.92
C GLY A 23 -1.30 -35.66 3.30
N LEU A 24 -1.52 -34.53 2.64
CA LEU A 24 -2.70 -34.32 1.81
C LEU A 24 -2.30 -34.50 0.34
N SER A 25 -2.74 -35.64 -0.18
CA SER A 25 -3.11 -35.87 -1.57
C SER A 25 -3.52 -34.58 -2.30
N GLY A 26 -2.99 -34.40 -3.51
CA GLY A 26 -3.25 -33.26 -4.38
C GLY A 26 -4.71 -33.13 -4.81
N GLU A 27 -5.54 -32.58 -3.94
CA GLU A 27 -6.76 -31.90 -4.36
C GLU A 27 -6.36 -30.59 -5.04
N ARG A 28 -6.66 -30.51 -6.34
CA ARG A 28 -6.68 -29.24 -7.08
C ARG A 28 -7.76 -28.37 -6.43
N LEU A 29 -7.37 -27.55 -5.45
CA LEU A 29 -8.17 -26.49 -4.89
C LEU A 29 -8.77 -25.68 -6.04
N HIS A 30 -10.08 -25.83 -6.25
CA HIS A 30 -10.81 -25.04 -7.22
C HIS A 30 -10.72 -23.58 -6.76
N GLY A 31 -9.94 -22.77 -7.48
CA GLY A 31 -9.93 -21.32 -7.26
C GLY A 31 -11.36 -20.76 -7.32
N PRO A 32 -11.65 -19.66 -6.63
CA PRO A 32 -12.99 -19.07 -6.62
C PRO A 32 -13.52 -18.92 -8.05
N GLY A 33 -14.77 -19.31 -8.28
CA GLY A 33 -15.40 -19.23 -9.59
C GLY A 33 -15.26 -17.83 -10.20
N ARG A 34 -15.10 -17.74 -11.52
CA ARG A 34 -14.86 -16.46 -12.23
C ARG A 34 -15.87 -15.36 -11.88
N SER A 35 -17.12 -15.71 -11.58
CA SER A 35 -18.17 -14.79 -11.13
C SER A 35 -17.95 -14.27 -9.71
N ALA A 36 -17.46 -15.11 -8.79
CA ALA A 36 -17.15 -14.70 -7.41
C ALA A 36 -16.00 -13.68 -7.37
N LEU A 37 -15.00 -13.81 -8.25
CA LEU A 37 -13.91 -12.84 -8.38
C LEU A 37 -14.38 -11.49 -8.95
N VAL A 38 -15.29 -11.52 -9.93
CA VAL A 38 -15.90 -10.29 -10.48
C VAL A 38 -16.75 -9.59 -9.42
N LEU A 39 -17.56 -10.34 -8.68
CA LEU A 39 -18.38 -9.81 -7.59
C LEU A 39 -17.53 -9.27 -6.43
N GLY A 40 -16.44 -9.97 -6.09
CA GLY A 40 -15.46 -9.51 -5.11
C GLY A 40 -14.77 -8.21 -5.55
N ALA A 41 -14.35 -8.14 -6.82
CA ALA A 41 -13.78 -6.91 -7.39
C ALA A 41 -14.79 -5.76 -7.35
N LEU A 42 -16.07 -6.03 -7.59
CA LEU A 42 -17.13 -5.03 -7.48
C LEU A 42 -17.24 -4.44 -6.07
N GLY A 43 -17.15 -5.30 -5.05
CA GLY A 43 -17.26 -4.92 -3.65
C GLY A 43 -16.05 -4.16 -3.11
N VAL A 44 -14.86 -4.40 -3.64
CA VAL A 44 -13.63 -3.85 -3.05
C VAL A 44 -12.95 -2.83 -3.95
N VAL A 45 -13.03 -2.93 -5.27
CA VAL A 45 -12.22 -2.10 -6.17
C VAL A 45 -12.96 -0.84 -6.62
N PHE A 46 -14.29 -0.93 -6.78
CA PHE A 46 -15.08 0.12 -7.42
C PHE A 46 -15.88 0.99 -6.46
N GLY A 47 -15.71 0.81 -5.14
CA GLY A 47 -16.44 1.61 -4.15
C GLY A 47 -16.15 3.11 -4.28
N ASP A 48 -14.87 3.49 -4.33
CA ASP A 48 -14.44 4.89 -4.38
C ASP A 48 -15.04 5.64 -5.59
N ILE A 49 -14.65 5.22 -6.79
CA ILE A 49 -15.19 5.76 -8.05
C ILE A 49 -16.71 5.57 -8.19
N GLY A 50 -17.27 4.55 -7.53
CA GLY A 50 -18.70 4.23 -7.58
C GLY A 50 -19.57 5.23 -6.83
N THR A 51 -19.00 5.98 -5.89
CA THR A 51 -19.71 6.93 -5.04
C THR A 51 -19.56 8.38 -5.49
N SER A 52 -18.66 8.66 -6.43
CA SER A 52 -18.46 10.00 -6.98
C SER A 52 -19.69 10.65 -7.64
N PRO A 53 -20.70 9.92 -8.18
CA PRO A 53 -21.93 10.55 -8.66
C PRO A 53 -22.72 11.30 -7.58
N ILE A 54 -22.52 10.97 -6.29
CA ILE A 54 -23.22 11.62 -5.17
C ILE A 54 -22.80 13.09 -5.07
N TYR A 55 -21.50 13.39 -5.24
CA TYR A 55 -20.96 14.73 -5.00
C TYR A 55 -20.50 15.48 -6.26
N THR A 56 -20.13 14.82 -7.36
CA THR A 56 -19.50 15.49 -8.52
C THR A 56 -20.37 16.61 -9.14
N ILE A 57 -21.62 16.31 -9.51
CA ILE A 57 -22.51 17.29 -10.16
C ILE A 57 -22.96 18.36 -9.16
N GLN A 58 -23.18 17.97 -7.89
CA GLN A 58 -23.48 18.89 -6.81
C GLN A 58 -22.38 19.94 -6.65
N THR A 59 -21.11 19.52 -6.65
CA THR A 59 -19.98 20.44 -6.55
C THR A 59 -19.84 21.30 -7.80
N LEU A 60 -20.15 20.79 -9.00
CA LEU A 60 -20.03 21.55 -10.26
C LEU A 60 -20.97 22.75 -10.35
N PHE A 61 -22.19 22.61 -9.83
CA PHE A 61 -23.21 23.66 -9.83
C PHE A 61 -23.39 24.29 -8.44
N SER A 62 -22.43 24.11 -7.54
CA SER A 62 -22.50 24.70 -6.21
C SER A 62 -22.39 26.22 -6.31
N PRO A 63 -23.32 26.99 -5.72
CA PRO A 63 -23.21 28.45 -5.67
C PRO A 63 -22.04 28.90 -4.78
N ASP A 64 -21.57 28.03 -3.88
CA ASP A 64 -20.45 28.29 -2.98
C ASP A 64 -19.08 28.01 -3.66
N ASP A 65 -19.07 27.57 -4.93
CA ASP A 65 -17.83 27.46 -5.69
C ASP A 65 -17.24 28.86 -5.95
N PRO A 66 -15.92 29.07 -5.79
CA PRO A 66 -15.27 30.33 -6.14
C PRO A 66 -15.50 30.78 -7.60
N HIS A 67 -15.82 29.83 -8.48
CA HIS A 67 -16.09 30.03 -9.90
C HIS A 67 -17.39 29.28 -10.29
N PRO A 68 -18.57 29.79 -9.87
CA PRO A 68 -19.83 29.08 -10.03
C PRO A 68 -20.22 29.03 -11.51
N VAL A 69 -20.68 27.85 -11.97
CA VAL A 69 -21.16 27.66 -13.34
C VAL A 69 -22.64 28.02 -13.42
N PRO A 70 -23.06 28.99 -14.27
CA PRO A 70 -24.46 29.30 -14.46
C PRO A 70 -25.23 28.09 -14.98
N LEU A 71 -26.44 27.86 -14.45
CA LEU A 71 -27.29 26.79 -14.94
C LEU A 71 -27.87 27.20 -16.31
N SER A 72 -27.40 26.55 -17.38
CA SER A 72 -27.92 26.71 -18.73
C SER A 72 -27.86 25.38 -19.47
N ALA A 73 -28.68 25.21 -20.52
CA ALA A 73 -28.69 23.97 -21.30
C ALA A 73 -27.31 23.64 -21.89
N ASP A 74 -26.61 24.66 -22.41
CA ASP A 74 -25.29 24.50 -23.02
C ASP A 74 -24.23 24.15 -21.98
N ASN A 75 -24.28 24.78 -20.79
CA ASN A 75 -23.35 24.49 -19.70
C ASN A 75 -23.56 23.08 -19.15
N VAL A 76 -24.81 22.63 -18.98
CA VAL A 76 -25.13 21.27 -18.54
C VAL A 76 -24.60 20.25 -19.54
N LEU A 77 -24.87 20.42 -20.84
CA LEU A 77 -24.38 19.51 -21.88
C LEU A 77 -22.84 19.51 -21.97
N GLY A 78 -22.21 20.67 -21.88
CA GLY A 78 -20.77 20.83 -21.87
C GLY A 78 -20.10 20.11 -20.70
N LEU A 79 -20.62 20.30 -19.48
CA LEU A 79 -20.08 19.68 -18.28
C LEU A 79 -20.29 18.16 -18.23
N VAL A 80 -21.48 17.68 -18.61
CA VAL A 80 -21.74 16.24 -18.72
C VAL A 80 -20.81 15.61 -19.77
N SER A 81 -20.54 16.31 -20.86
CA SER A 81 -19.56 15.88 -21.88
C SER A 81 -18.14 15.79 -21.31
N MET A 82 -17.72 16.78 -20.52
CA MET A 82 -16.41 16.76 -19.86
C MET A 82 -16.29 15.59 -18.89
N VAL A 83 -17.30 15.34 -18.05
CA VAL A 83 -17.31 14.19 -17.13
C VAL A 83 -17.23 12.87 -17.91
N PHE A 84 -18.06 12.71 -18.95
CA PHE A 84 -18.07 11.52 -19.79
C PHE A 84 -16.68 11.22 -20.39
N TRP A 85 -16.06 12.22 -21.01
CA TRP A 85 -14.76 12.05 -21.67
C TRP A 85 -13.62 11.91 -20.65
N SER A 86 -13.72 12.52 -19.47
CA SER A 86 -12.75 12.35 -18.39
C SER A 86 -12.74 10.91 -17.87
N VAL A 87 -13.91 10.36 -17.52
CA VAL A 87 -14.04 8.96 -17.08
C VAL A 87 -13.59 7.99 -18.18
N THR A 88 -13.93 8.29 -19.43
CA THR A 88 -13.55 7.45 -20.57
C THR A 88 -12.03 7.47 -20.81
N LEU A 89 -11.41 8.64 -20.88
CA LEU A 89 -9.98 8.77 -21.18
C LEU A 89 -9.11 8.34 -19.99
N VAL A 90 -9.41 8.80 -18.78
CA VAL A 90 -8.59 8.53 -17.60
C VAL A 90 -8.81 7.12 -17.11
N VAL A 91 -10.04 6.74 -16.83
CA VAL A 91 -10.29 5.46 -16.15
C VAL A 91 -10.31 4.31 -17.15
N THR A 92 -11.02 4.46 -18.27
CA THR A 92 -11.16 3.36 -19.23
C THR A 92 -9.92 3.20 -20.11
N VAL A 93 -9.46 4.27 -20.76
CA VAL A 93 -8.32 4.19 -21.70
C VAL A 93 -7.00 4.09 -20.94
N LEU A 94 -6.68 5.03 -20.05
CA LEU A 94 -5.42 5.02 -19.31
C LEU A 94 -5.39 3.88 -18.28
N TYR A 95 -6.29 3.84 -17.29
CA TYR A 95 -6.14 2.87 -16.21
C TYR A 95 -6.44 1.43 -16.65
N VAL A 96 -7.65 1.17 -17.14
CA VAL A 96 -8.08 -0.19 -17.52
C VAL A 96 -7.36 -0.68 -18.78
N GLY A 97 -7.13 0.21 -19.75
CA GLY A 97 -6.48 -0.12 -21.02
C GLY A 97 -4.96 -0.24 -20.95
N VAL A 98 -4.29 0.59 -20.14
CA VAL A 98 -2.82 0.71 -20.08
C VAL A 98 -2.28 0.32 -18.70
N VAL A 99 -2.61 1.04 -17.63
CA VAL A 99 -1.96 0.91 -16.32
C VAL A 99 -2.11 -0.50 -15.72
N LEU A 100 -3.29 -1.12 -15.81
CA LEU A 100 -3.51 -2.50 -15.31
C LEU A 100 -2.65 -3.57 -16.02
N ARG A 101 -1.94 -3.24 -17.10
CA ARG A 101 -0.99 -4.16 -17.77
C ARG A 101 0.39 -4.15 -17.14
N ALA A 102 0.72 -3.13 -16.35
CA ALA A 102 2.00 -3.04 -15.66
C ALA A 102 1.87 -3.62 -14.26
N ASP A 103 1.93 -4.94 -14.14
CA ASP A 103 2.02 -5.60 -12.83
C ASP A 103 3.47 -5.97 -12.49
N ASN A 104 3.75 -6.06 -11.19
CA ASN A 104 4.98 -6.64 -10.66
C ASN A 104 4.62 -7.91 -9.89
N HIS A 105 4.70 -9.06 -10.55
CA HIS A 105 4.27 -10.36 -9.99
C HIS A 105 2.80 -10.35 -9.55
N GLY A 106 1.93 -9.75 -10.37
CA GLY A 106 0.51 -9.58 -10.06
C GLY A 106 0.18 -8.37 -9.19
N GLU A 107 1.13 -7.77 -8.46
CA GLU A 107 0.87 -6.55 -7.67
C GLU A 107 0.89 -5.29 -8.55
N GLY A 108 -0.08 -4.39 -8.34
CA GLY A 108 -0.09 -3.05 -8.93
C GLY A 108 0.23 -1.95 -7.90
N GLY A 109 -0.01 -0.70 -8.28
CA GLY A 109 0.32 0.50 -7.49
C GLY A 109 1.63 1.19 -7.90
N LEU A 110 1.84 2.41 -7.41
CA LEU A 110 3.04 3.20 -7.73
C LEU A 110 4.33 2.51 -7.31
N MET A 111 4.33 1.84 -6.16
CA MET A 111 5.51 1.11 -5.67
C MET A 111 5.88 -0.03 -6.63
N SER A 112 4.90 -0.74 -7.19
CA SER A 112 5.14 -1.73 -8.25
C SER A 112 5.74 -1.08 -9.50
N LEU A 113 5.25 0.09 -9.93
CA LEU A 113 5.85 0.80 -11.08
C LEU A 113 7.31 1.20 -10.84
N ILE A 114 7.65 1.65 -9.62
CA ILE A 114 9.03 1.99 -9.25
C ILE A 114 9.95 0.78 -9.43
N THR A 115 9.51 -0.41 -9.00
CA THR A 115 10.33 -1.64 -9.18
C THR A 115 10.55 -1.99 -10.65
N LEU A 116 9.58 -1.70 -11.52
CA LEU A 116 9.70 -1.96 -12.95
C LEU A 116 10.74 -1.06 -13.61
N LEU A 117 11.02 0.15 -13.09
CA LEU A 117 12.03 1.05 -13.64
C LEU A 117 13.45 0.49 -13.61
N GLY A 118 13.75 -0.42 -12.67
CA GLY A 118 15.07 -1.06 -12.55
C GLY A 118 15.30 -2.21 -13.54
N ARG A 119 14.26 -2.67 -14.24
CA ARG A 119 14.34 -3.81 -15.16
C ARG A 119 14.97 -3.42 -16.49
N ARG A 120 15.67 -4.37 -17.12
CA ARG A 120 16.21 -4.20 -18.48
C ARG A 120 15.08 -4.05 -19.48
N GLY A 121 15.27 -3.14 -20.43
CA GLY A 121 14.36 -2.94 -21.55
C GLY A 121 14.47 -4.03 -22.60
N ARG A 122 13.64 -3.91 -23.65
CA ARG A 122 13.58 -4.87 -24.76
C ARG A 122 14.90 -5.04 -25.50
N ASP A 123 15.65 -3.94 -25.61
CA ASP A 123 16.94 -3.90 -26.30
C ASP A 123 18.09 -4.33 -25.37
N GLY A 124 17.79 -4.89 -24.19
CA GLY A 124 18.77 -5.25 -23.16
C GLY A 124 19.38 -4.06 -22.41
N SER A 125 19.11 -2.83 -22.88
CA SER A 125 19.57 -1.58 -22.27
C SER A 125 18.92 -1.33 -20.91
N ARG A 126 19.62 -0.56 -20.07
CA ARG A 126 19.10 -0.06 -18.79
C ARG A 126 18.78 1.42 -18.92
N LEU A 127 17.75 1.89 -18.20
CA LEU A 127 17.48 3.31 -18.07
C LEU A 127 18.64 4.03 -17.38
N SER A 128 18.81 5.32 -17.70
CA SER A 128 19.82 6.16 -17.04
C SER A 128 19.59 6.20 -15.52
N PRO A 129 20.63 6.02 -14.69
CA PRO A 129 20.49 6.05 -13.23
C PRO A 129 19.84 7.33 -12.70
N ARG A 130 20.11 8.48 -13.35
CA ARG A 130 19.51 9.77 -12.98
C ARG A 130 17.99 9.80 -13.23
N LEU A 131 17.56 9.24 -14.35
CA LEU A 131 16.14 9.14 -14.69
C LEU A 131 15.42 8.20 -13.72
N VAL A 132 16.01 7.03 -13.44
CA VAL A 132 15.45 6.07 -12.47
C VAL A 132 15.33 6.71 -11.08
N ALA A 133 16.36 7.43 -10.62
CA ALA A 133 16.32 8.13 -9.33
C ALA A 133 15.23 9.21 -9.30
N GLY A 134 15.09 10.02 -10.36
CA GLY A 134 14.06 11.05 -10.47
C GLY A 134 12.64 10.48 -10.49
N LEU A 135 12.39 9.45 -11.29
CA LEU A 135 11.10 8.78 -11.36
C LEU A 135 10.77 7.99 -10.09
N THR A 136 11.77 7.45 -9.40
CA THR A 136 11.60 6.81 -8.09
C THR A 136 11.18 7.84 -7.05
N ALA A 137 11.84 9.00 -7.01
CA ALA A 137 11.45 10.10 -6.11
C ALA A 137 10.02 10.59 -6.43
N ALA A 138 9.68 10.75 -7.70
CA ALA A 138 8.31 11.06 -8.12
C ALA A 138 7.33 9.97 -7.68
N GLY A 139 7.67 8.69 -7.85
CA GLY A 139 6.83 7.57 -7.42
C GLY A 139 6.58 7.53 -5.90
N ILE A 140 7.59 7.85 -5.08
CA ILE A 140 7.43 8.00 -3.62
C ILE A 140 6.52 9.20 -3.31
N ALA A 141 6.65 10.31 -4.05
CA ALA A 141 5.75 11.45 -3.90
C ALA A 141 4.30 11.09 -4.26
N GLY A 142 4.09 10.36 -5.37
CA GLY A 142 2.76 9.90 -5.77
C GLY A 142 2.16 8.89 -4.77
N ALA A 143 2.95 7.97 -4.22
CA ALA A 143 2.49 7.09 -3.15
C ALA A 143 2.12 7.87 -1.87
N SER A 144 2.84 8.97 -1.58
CA SER A 144 2.53 9.84 -0.44
C SER A 144 1.25 10.65 -0.67
N LEU A 145 0.99 11.11 -1.90
CA LEU A 145 -0.26 11.75 -2.29
C LEU A 145 -1.44 10.78 -2.23
N PHE A 146 -1.27 9.53 -2.68
CA PHE A 146 -2.26 8.47 -2.53
C PHE A 146 -2.61 8.16 -1.06
N LEU A 147 -1.61 8.16 -0.18
CA LEU A 147 -1.86 7.99 1.26
C LEU A 147 -2.58 9.19 1.88
N ALA A 148 -2.29 10.41 1.42
CA ALA A 148 -3.04 11.61 1.81
C ALA A 148 -4.51 11.51 1.32
N ASP A 149 -4.70 11.02 0.10
CA ASP A 149 -6.02 10.78 -0.48
C ASP A 149 -6.86 9.80 0.35
N SER A 150 -6.19 8.79 0.89
CA SER A 150 -6.82 7.76 1.73
C SER A 150 -7.44 8.30 3.03
N MET A 151 -7.10 9.53 3.41
CA MET A 151 -7.67 10.24 4.56
C MET A 151 -8.90 11.09 4.16
N ILE A 152 -9.00 11.50 2.90
CA ILE A 152 -10.06 12.39 2.41
C ILE A 152 -11.25 11.60 1.89
N THR A 153 -11.03 10.52 1.14
CA THR A 153 -12.13 9.75 0.53
C THR A 153 -13.18 9.29 1.55
N PRO A 154 -12.82 8.72 2.72
CA PRO A 154 -13.84 8.32 3.70
C PRO A 154 -14.64 9.50 4.25
N ALA A 155 -14.00 10.66 4.38
CA ALA A 155 -14.65 11.87 4.86
C ALA A 155 -15.66 12.40 3.82
N VAL A 156 -15.25 12.59 2.55
CA VAL A 156 -16.15 13.11 1.50
C VAL A 156 -17.28 12.12 1.20
N SER A 157 -16.95 10.83 1.07
CA SER A 157 -17.92 9.81 0.66
C SER A 157 -18.98 9.60 1.72
N VAL A 158 -18.60 9.37 2.99
CA VAL A 158 -19.59 9.13 4.04
C VAL A 158 -20.43 10.38 4.32
N LEU A 159 -19.80 11.56 4.34
CA LEU A 159 -20.52 12.82 4.56
C LEU A 159 -21.54 13.09 3.46
N SER A 160 -21.17 12.93 2.18
CA SER A 160 -22.08 13.14 1.04
C SER A 160 -23.25 12.15 1.00
N ALA A 161 -23.06 10.89 1.42
CA ALA A 161 -24.18 9.95 1.55
C ALA A 161 -25.16 10.37 2.66
N VAL A 162 -24.64 10.84 3.80
CA VAL A 162 -25.44 11.22 4.97
C VAL A 162 -26.16 12.56 4.74
N GLU A 163 -25.57 13.48 3.96
CA GLU A 163 -26.23 14.72 3.50
C GLU A 163 -27.54 14.44 2.74
N GLY A 164 -27.71 13.25 2.16
CA GLY A 164 -28.99 12.83 1.56
C GLY A 164 -30.18 12.85 2.53
N MET A 165 -29.94 12.79 3.85
CA MET A 165 -30.99 12.97 4.86
C MET A 165 -31.60 14.38 4.85
N GLU A 166 -30.84 15.41 4.45
CA GLU A 166 -31.34 16.79 4.36
C GLU A 166 -32.42 16.92 3.27
N VAL A 167 -32.30 16.13 2.20
CA VAL A 167 -33.29 16.07 1.11
C VAL A 167 -34.58 15.41 1.60
N VAL A 168 -34.48 14.44 2.52
CA VAL A 168 -35.65 13.78 3.14
C VAL A 168 -36.34 14.73 4.12
N ASN A 169 -35.57 15.39 4.98
CA ASN A 169 -36.07 16.38 5.92
C ASN A 169 -34.97 17.40 6.27
N PRO A 170 -35.14 18.70 5.95
CA PRO A 170 -34.16 19.74 6.26
C PRO A 170 -33.80 19.85 7.75
N GLY A 171 -34.69 19.45 8.66
CA GLY A 171 -34.43 19.41 10.10
C GLY A 171 -33.35 18.41 10.53
N LEU A 172 -32.96 17.48 9.65
CA LEU A 172 -31.91 16.48 9.93
C LEU A 172 -30.49 16.98 9.68
N LYS A 173 -30.31 18.20 9.13
CA LYS A 173 -28.98 18.80 8.87
C LYS A 173 -28.05 18.78 10.09
N ALA A 174 -28.56 19.08 11.28
CA ALA A 174 -27.77 19.08 12.51
C ALA A 174 -27.21 17.69 12.89
N PHE A 175 -27.78 16.61 12.36
CA PHE A 175 -27.34 15.24 12.63
C PHE A 175 -26.35 14.71 11.59
N VAL A 176 -26.11 15.41 10.48
CA VAL A 176 -25.25 14.93 9.39
C VAL A 176 -23.81 14.69 9.86
N VAL A 177 -23.19 15.68 10.50
CA VAL A 177 -21.82 15.57 11.02
C VAL A 177 -21.71 14.52 12.15
N PRO A 178 -22.55 14.52 13.19
CA PRO A 178 -22.51 13.49 14.24
C PRO A 178 -22.71 12.06 13.74
N VAL A 179 -23.66 11.84 12.82
CA VAL A 179 -23.90 10.50 12.25
C VAL A 179 -22.70 10.05 11.42
N THR A 180 -22.12 10.95 10.62
CA THR A 180 -20.90 10.69 9.85
C THR A 180 -19.73 10.30 10.76
N MET A 181 -19.54 11.01 11.89
CA MET A 181 -18.53 10.68 12.90
C MET A 181 -18.70 9.25 13.44
N VAL A 182 -19.92 8.88 13.82
CA VAL A 182 -20.21 7.55 14.36
C VAL A 182 -19.91 6.47 13.33
N ILE A 183 -20.34 6.67 12.08
CA ILE A 183 -20.09 5.71 10.99
C ILE A 183 -18.58 5.52 10.80
N ILE A 184 -17.80 6.60 10.77
CA ILE A 184 -16.35 6.56 10.57
C ILE A 184 -15.65 5.87 11.76
N VAL A 185 -16.01 6.19 13.01
CA VAL A 185 -15.42 5.54 14.19
C VAL A 185 -15.71 4.04 14.20
N VAL A 186 -16.97 3.65 13.92
CA VAL A 186 -17.35 2.23 13.82
C VAL A 186 -16.57 1.55 12.70
N LEU A 187 -16.46 2.18 11.54
CA LEU A 187 -15.71 1.69 10.38
C LEU A 187 -14.27 1.36 10.77
N PHE A 188 -13.55 2.30 11.38
CA PHE A 188 -12.15 2.11 11.76
C PHE A 188 -11.96 1.13 12.93
N ALA A 189 -12.94 1.02 13.84
CA ALA A 189 -12.91 0.07 14.96
C ALA A 189 -13.03 -1.39 14.50
N VAL A 190 -13.79 -1.66 13.43
CA VAL A 190 -14.00 -3.03 12.92
C VAL A 190 -12.88 -3.54 12.02
N GLN A 191 -11.93 -2.69 11.60
CA GLN A 191 -10.85 -3.06 10.66
C GLN A 191 -10.00 -4.25 11.15
N ARG A 192 -9.79 -4.36 12.46
CA ARG A 192 -9.00 -5.45 13.06
C ARG A 192 -9.56 -6.86 12.79
N PHE A 193 -10.85 -6.97 12.48
CA PHE A 193 -11.50 -8.26 12.23
C PHE A 193 -11.31 -8.76 10.80
N GLY A 194 -10.69 -7.94 9.93
CA GLY A 194 -10.40 -8.28 8.55
C GLY A 194 -11.61 -8.18 7.63
N THR A 195 -11.35 -7.90 6.35
CA THR A 195 -12.37 -7.85 5.30
C THR A 195 -12.88 -9.23 4.91
N ALA A 196 -12.19 -10.32 5.30
CA ALA A 196 -12.58 -11.69 4.95
C ALA A 196 -13.98 -12.09 5.46
N LYS A 197 -14.38 -11.66 6.66
CA LYS A 197 -15.68 -12.04 7.26
C LYS A 197 -16.87 -11.23 6.72
N VAL A 198 -16.62 -10.04 6.15
CA VAL A 198 -17.67 -9.10 5.68
C VAL A 198 -17.65 -8.93 4.16
N GLY A 199 -16.53 -9.25 3.50
CA GLY A 199 -16.29 -9.02 2.08
C GLY A 199 -17.22 -9.81 1.14
N ALA A 200 -17.80 -10.91 1.62
CA ALA A 200 -18.83 -11.65 0.88
C ALA A 200 -20.10 -10.80 0.63
N ALA A 201 -20.43 -9.88 1.54
CA ALA A 201 -21.59 -8.99 1.41
C ALA A 201 -21.29 -7.74 0.58
N PHE A 202 -20.02 -7.31 0.48
CA PHE A 202 -19.65 -6.07 -0.23
C PHE A 202 -20.00 -6.13 -1.72
N GLY A 203 -19.69 -7.26 -2.37
CA GLY A 203 -19.96 -7.45 -3.79
C GLY A 203 -21.44 -7.31 -4.15
N PRO A 204 -22.36 -8.05 -3.50
CA PRO A 204 -23.80 -7.90 -3.69
C PRO A 204 -24.33 -6.48 -3.43
N VAL A 205 -23.87 -5.82 -2.36
CA VAL A 205 -24.31 -4.45 -2.04
C VAL A 205 -23.87 -3.47 -3.12
N MET A 206 -22.62 -3.56 -3.60
CA MET A 206 -22.15 -2.72 -4.69
C MET A 206 -22.85 -3.04 -6.02
N ALA A 207 -23.22 -4.29 -6.27
CA ALA A 207 -23.97 -4.68 -7.47
C ALA A 207 -25.36 -4.05 -7.46
N LEU A 208 -26.02 -4.09 -6.31
CA LEU A 208 -27.28 -3.40 -6.08
C LEU A 208 -27.13 -1.89 -6.26
N TRP A 209 -26.10 -1.29 -5.66
CA TRP A 209 -25.79 0.14 -5.81
C TRP A 209 -25.66 0.56 -7.28
N PHE A 210 -24.77 -0.08 -8.05
CA PHE A 210 -24.57 0.24 -9.46
C PHE A 210 -25.84 0.04 -10.30
N THR A 211 -26.61 -1.01 -10.00
CA THR A 211 -27.89 -1.25 -10.67
C THR A 211 -28.89 -0.14 -10.38
N VAL A 212 -29.02 0.25 -9.11
CA VAL A 212 -29.96 1.31 -8.68
C VAL A 212 -29.61 2.65 -9.31
N ILE A 213 -28.35 3.09 -9.25
CA ILE A 213 -27.95 4.37 -9.85
C ILE A 213 -28.05 4.36 -11.38
N GLY A 214 -27.77 3.21 -12.01
CA GLY A 214 -27.90 3.04 -13.45
C GLY A 214 -29.36 3.10 -13.90
N VAL A 215 -30.27 2.43 -13.20
CA VAL A 215 -31.72 2.47 -13.49
C VAL A 215 -32.30 3.85 -13.23
N ALA A 216 -31.95 4.49 -12.11
CA ALA A 216 -32.41 5.85 -11.80
C ALA A 216 -31.90 6.85 -12.86
N GLY A 217 -30.62 6.76 -13.23
CA GLY A 217 -30.03 7.57 -14.29
C GLY A 217 -30.73 7.36 -15.64
N LEU A 218 -30.97 6.10 -16.02
CA LEU A 218 -31.68 5.76 -17.25
C LEU A 218 -33.11 6.33 -17.26
N ALA A 219 -33.83 6.28 -16.14
CA ALA A 219 -35.18 6.84 -16.05
C ALA A 219 -35.19 8.35 -16.35
N GLN A 220 -34.21 9.09 -15.83
CA GLN A 220 -34.06 10.53 -16.12
C GLN A 220 -33.64 10.78 -17.58
N VAL A 221 -32.72 9.98 -18.12
CA VAL A 221 -32.30 10.07 -19.54
C VAL A 221 -33.48 9.82 -20.48
N VAL A 222 -34.36 8.87 -20.17
CA VAL A 222 -35.58 8.63 -20.97
C VAL A 222 -36.55 9.81 -20.88
N GLY A 223 -36.64 10.47 -19.71
CA GLY A 223 -37.43 11.68 -19.52
C GLY A 223 -36.92 12.87 -20.32
N ASN A 224 -35.59 13.03 -20.47
CA ASN A 224 -34.98 14.05 -21.31
C ASN A 224 -33.82 13.50 -22.17
N PRO A 225 -34.13 12.87 -23.32
CA PRO A 225 -33.11 12.24 -24.18
C PRO A 225 -32.10 13.22 -24.78
N GLY A 226 -32.38 14.54 -24.72
CA GLY A 226 -31.48 15.59 -25.19
C GLY A 226 -30.11 15.54 -24.55
N VAL A 227 -30.00 15.01 -23.31
CA VAL A 227 -28.71 14.89 -22.61
C VAL A 227 -27.71 13.98 -23.33
N LEU A 228 -28.18 13.01 -24.14
CA LEU A 228 -27.30 12.08 -24.86
C LEU A 228 -26.43 12.79 -25.90
N ARG A 229 -26.78 14.03 -26.29
CA ARG A 229 -25.91 14.85 -27.14
C ARG A 229 -24.56 15.13 -26.48
N ALA A 230 -24.51 15.19 -25.14
CA ALA A 230 -23.28 15.39 -24.37
C ALA A 230 -22.22 14.28 -24.59
N LEU A 231 -22.61 13.11 -25.09
CA LEU A 231 -21.65 12.05 -25.46
C LEU A 231 -20.69 12.50 -26.57
N SER A 232 -21.10 13.44 -27.42
CA SER A 232 -20.21 14.04 -28.42
C SER A 232 -19.19 14.96 -27.74
N PRO A 233 -17.87 14.81 -28.01
CA PRO A 233 -16.83 15.66 -27.42
C PRO A 233 -16.95 17.12 -27.90
N THR A 234 -17.73 17.38 -28.95
CA THR A 234 -18.00 18.73 -29.45
C THR A 234 -18.66 19.62 -28.41
N TYR A 235 -19.41 19.07 -27.45
CA TYR A 235 -20.02 19.86 -26.37
C TYR A 235 -18.99 20.30 -25.33
N ALA A 236 -18.06 19.42 -24.94
CA ALA A 236 -16.95 19.81 -24.08
C ALA A 236 -16.06 20.87 -24.76
N VAL A 237 -15.70 20.66 -26.04
CA VAL A 237 -14.92 21.63 -26.82
C VAL A 237 -15.68 22.95 -27.00
N GLY A 238 -16.97 22.89 -27.34
CA GLY A 238 -17.83 24.06 -27.47
C GLY A 238 -17.92 24.87 -26.19
N PHE A 239 -18.03 24.20 -25.03
CA PHE A 239 -18.03 24.87 -23.73
C PHE A 239 -16.70 25.58 -23.44
N PHE A 240 -15.55 24.96 -23.77
CA PHE A 240 -14.24 25.63 -23.68
C PHE A 240 -14.10 26.83 -24.61
N LEU A 241 -14.70 26.79 -25.81
CA LEU A 241 -14.63 27.88 -26.77
C LEU A 241 -15.56 29.04 -26.40
N ALA A 242 -16.73 28.73 -25.85
CA ALA A 242 -17.73 29.72 -25.45
C ALA A 242 -17.35 30.41 -24.13
N GLU A 243 -16.97 29.63 -23.13
CA GLU A 243 -16.74 30.09 -21.75
C GLU A 243 -15.40 29.57 -21.20
N PRO A 244 -14.25 29.98 -21.78
CA PRO A 244 -12.95 29.37 -21.49
C PRO A 244 -12.55 29.44 -20.02
N GLY A 245 -12.87 30.53 -19.32
CA GLY A 245 -12.57 30.70 -17.90
C GLY A 245 -13.37 29.74 -17.02
N ILE A 246 -14.69 29.70 -17.22
CA ILE A 246 -15.61 28.84 -16.46
C ILE A 246 -15.29 27.37 -16.73
N ALA A 247 -15.09 27.01 -18.01
CA ALA A 247 -14.71 25.66 -18.41
C ALA A 247 -13.37 25.21 -17.79
N PHE A 248 -12.38 26.10 -17.73
CA PHE A 248 -11.10 25.80 -17.09
C PHE A 248 -11.26 25.53 -15.59
N PHE A 249 -11.97 26.37 -14.85
CA PHE A 249 -12.18 26.14 -13.41
C PHE A 249 -13.08 24.94 -13.12
N ALA A 250 -14.04 24.65 -14.00
CA ALA A 250 -14.88 23.46 -13.88
C ALA A 250 -14.06 22.16 -13.95
N LEU A 251 -12.93 22.12 -14.68
CA LEU A 251 -12.05 20.94 -14.70
C LEU A 251 -11.60 20.53 -13.28
N ALA A 252 -11.36 21.49 -12.38
CA ALA A 252 -10.96 21.21 -11.00
C ALA A 252 -12.01 20.37 -10.25
N THR A 253 -13.27 20.46 -10.65
CA THR A 253 -14.37 19.70 -10.08
C THR A 253 -14.70 18.46 -10.93
N VAL A 254 -14.56 18.52 -12.27
CA VAL A 254 -14.72 17.35 -13.14
C VAL A 254 -13.80 16.21 -12.74
N VAL A 255 -12.60 16.52 -12.21
CA VAL A 255 -11.66 15.50 -11.73
C VAL A 255 -12.23 14.61 -10.63
N LEU A 256 -13.24 15.07 -9.89
CA LEU A 256 -13.96 14.29 -8.88
C LEU A 256 -14.64 13.03 -9.47
N SER A 257 -14.90 13.02 -10.78
CA SER A 257 -15.50 11.86 -11.46
C SER A 257 -14.53 10.72 -11.74
N VAL A 258 -13.22 11.00 -11.76
CA VAL A 258 -12.18 10.02 -12.10
C VAL A 258 -11.43 9.51 -10.87
N THR A 259 -11.80 9.99 -9.69
CA THR A 259 -11.15 9.60 -8.45
C THR A 259 -11.46 8.15 -8.11
N GLY A 260 -10.50 7.49 -7.48
CA GLY A 260 -10.54 6.04 -7.24
C GLY A 260 -9.95 5.19 -8.38
N ALA A 261 -9.50 5.79 -9.49
CA ALA A 261 -8.77 5.07 -10.53
C ALA A 261 -7.48 4.40 -10.00
N GLU A 262 -6.81 5.03 -9.04
CA GLU A 262 -5.64 4.50 -8.33
C GLU A 262 -5.97 3.23 -7.55
N ALA A 263 -7.16 3.15 -6.95
CA ALA A 263 -7.59 1.97 -6.20
C ALA A 263 -7.71 0.74 -7.11
N LEU A 264 -8.18 0.93 -8.36
CA LEU A 264 -8.19 -0.13 -9.39
C LEU A 264 -6.80 -0.73 -9.58
N TYR A 265 -5.77 0.12 -9.56
CA TYR A 265 -4.41 -0.33 -9.77
C TYR A 265 -3.76 -0.91 -8.50
N ALA A 266 -4.02 -0.33 -7.33
CA ALA A 266 -3.51 -0.84 -6.05
C ALA A 266 -4.01 -2.26 -5.74
N ASP A 267 -5.27 -2.56 -6.05
CA ASP A 267 -5.90 -3.86 -5.77
C ASP A 267 -5.74 -4.90 -6.89
N LEU A 268 -4.87 -4.63 -7.87
CA LEU A 268 -4.57 -5.56 -8.95
C LEU A 268 -4.08 -6.92 -8.42
N GLY A 269 -3.32 -6.92 -7.31
CA GLY A 269 -2.80 -8.13 -6.68
C GLY A 269 -3.86 -9.05 -6.06
N HIS A 270 -5.06 -8.54 -5.77
CA HIS A 270 -6.12 -9.31 -5.11
C HIS A 270 -7.08 -9.94 -6.11
N PHE A 271 -7.46 -9.21 -7.15
CA PHE A 271 -8.51 -9.63 -8.08
C PHE A 271 -7.99 -9.97 -9.48
N GLY A 272 -6.82 -9.44 -9.84
CA GLY A 272 -6.26 -9.56 -11.17
C GLY A 272 -7.00 -8.72 -12.22
N ARG A 273 -6.30 -8.43 -13.31
CA ARG A 273 -6.79 -7.57 -14.40
C ARG A 273 -8.13 -8.03 -15.00
N PRO A 274 -8.36 -9.32 -15.34
CA PRO A 274 -9.59 -9.72 -16.05
C PRO A 274 -10.86 -9.52 -15.23
N ALA A 275 -10.80 -9.66 -13.89
CA ALA A 275 -11.95 -9.45 -13.03
C ALA A 275 -12.31 -7.96 -12.97
N ILE A 276 -11.30 -7.11 -12.72
CA ILE A 276 -11.43 -5.65 -12.66
C ILE A 276 -11.96 -5.12 -14.01
N SER A 277 -11.33 -5.48 -15.14
CA SER A 277 -11.74 -4.96 -16.45
C SER A 277 -13.18 -5.34 -16.84
N ARG A 278 -13.65 -6.56 -16.51
CA ARG A 278 -15.02 -6.98 -16.81
C ARG A 278 -16.04 -6.28 -15.92
N ALA A 279 -15.79 -6.20 -14.62
CA ALA A 279 -16.64 -5.47 -13.69
C ALA A 279 -16.79 -4.00 -14.13
N TRP A 280 -15.69 -3.37 -14.54
CA TRP A 280 -15.69 -2.02 -15.09
C TRP A 280 -16.57 -1.90 -16.34
N LEU A 281 -16.26 -2.67 -17.39
CA LEU A 281 -16.89 -2.49 -18.71
C LEU A 281 -18.37 -2.87 -18.74
N PHE A 282 -18.80 -3.87 -17.96
CA PHE A 282 -20.17 -4.41 -18.05
C PHE A 282 -21.14 -3.86 -17.02
N LEU A 283 -20.68 -3.31 -15.89
CA LEU A 283 -21.58 -2.82 -14.84
C LEU A 283 -21.22 -1.41 -14.38
N VAL A 284 -19.98 -1.18 -13.96
CA VAL A 284 -19.61 0.07 -13.29
C VAL A 284 -19.61 1.25 -14.26
N TYR A 285 -18.88 1.15 -15.37
CA TYR A 285 -18.81 2.19 -16.40
C TYR A 285 -20.20 2.58 -16.94
N PRO A 286 -21.05 1.65 -17.43
CA PRO A 286 -22.37 2.03 -17.91
C PRO A 286 -23.26 2.63 -16.81
N ALA A 287 -23.22 2.12 -15.58
CA ALA A 287 -23.98 2.68 -14.47
C ALA A 287 -23.57 4.11 -14.12
N LEU A 288 -22.26 4.40 -14.06
CA LEU A 288 -21.74 5.74 -13.80
C LEU A 288 -22.13 6.72 -14.90
N LEU A 289 -21.97 6.33 -16.17
CA LEU A 289 -22.35 7.17 -17.31
C LEU A 289 -23.83 7.49 -17.32
N LEU A 290 -24.69 6.50 -17.07
CA LEU A 290 -26.13 6.70 -16.95
C LEU A 290 -26.49 7.60 -15.77
N SER A 291 -25.81 7.44 -14.63
CA SER A 291 -26.05 8.29 -13.46
C SER A 291 -25.68 9.76 -13.73
N TYR A 292 -24.51 10.03 -14.32
CA TYR A 292 -24.11 11.39 -14.68
C TYR A 292 -25.00 12.00 -15.75
N ALA A 293 -25.33 11.25 -16.80
CA ALA A 293 -26.27 11.69 -17.83
C ALA A 293 -27.67 11.93 -17.26
N GLY A 294 -28.14 11.09 -16.34
CA GLY A 294 -29.43 11.25 -15.67
C GLY A 294 -29.51 12.49 -14.81
N GLN A 295 -28.46 12.81 -14.05
CA GLN A 295 -28.38 14.07 -13.31
C GLN A 295 -28.37 15.28 -14.25
N GLY A 296 -27.67 15.19 -15.39
CA GLY A 296 -27.74 16.22 -16.44
C GLY A 296 -29.14 16.38 -17.03
N ALA A 297 -29.83 15.27 -17.32
CA ALA A 297 -31.20 15.27 -17.84
C ALA A 297 -32.20 15.93 -16.88
N LEU A 298 -32.06 15.65 -15.58
CA LEU A 298 -32.84 16.30 -14.53
C LEU A 298 -32.63 17.83 -14.55
N LEU A 299 -31.38 18.28 -14.57
CA LEU A 299 -31.04 19.70 -14.61
C LEU A 299 -31.52 20.41 -15.89
N LEU A 300 -31.56 19.70 -17.02
CA LEU A 300 -32.14 20.23 -18.26
C LEU A 300 -33.66 20.39 -18.19
N GLY A 301 -34.35 19.57 -17.37
CA GLY A 301 -35.78 19.70 -17.11
C GLY A 301 -36.12 20.84 -16.13
N ASP A 302 -35.23 21.08 -15.16
CA ASP A 302 -35.42 22.04 -14.08
C ASP A 302 -34.78 23.42 -14.34
N LEU A 303 -34.47 23.77 -15.60
CA LEU A 303 -33.80 25.04 -15.95
C LEU A 303 -34.56 26.30 -15.50
N SER A 304 -35.87 26.19 -15.22
CA SER A 304 -36.74 27.27 -14.73
C SER A 304 -36.93 27.29 -13.22
N ALA A 305 -36.30 26.37 -12.46
CA ALA A 305 -36.40 26.34 -11.01
C ALA A 305 -35.51 27.43 -10.39
N ASP A 306 -36.13 28.44 -9.79
CA ASP A 306 -35.44 29.46 -9.00
C ASP A 306 -34.95 28.85 -7.67
N GLY A 307 -33.70 28.40 -7.62
CA GLY A 307 -33.07 27.91 -6.39
C GLY A 307 -31.71 27.25 -6.60
N PRO A 308 -30.89 27.10 -5.53
CA PRO A 308 -29.61 26.42 -5.63
C PRO A 308 -29.78 24.94 -5.97
N VAL A 309 -28.89 24.44 -6.84
CA VAL A 309 -28.81 23.01 -7.17
C VAL A 309 -28.29 22.27 -5.95
N THR A 310 -29.20 21.68 -5.16
CA THR A 310 -28.85 20.88 -3.97
C THR A 310 -29.13 19.42 -4.23
N ALA A 311 -28.12 18.58 -3.97
CA ALA A 311 -28.23 17.12 -4.02
C ALA A 311 -28.92 16.55 -5.29
N PRO A 312 -28.45 16.91 -6.52
CA PRO A 312 -29.05 16.46 -7.78
C PRO A 312 -29.13 14.92 -7.90
N PHE A 313 -28.15 14.21 -7.33
CA PHE A 313 -28.18 12.75 -7.22
C PHE A 313 -29.43 12.25 -6.48
N PHE A 314 -29.70 12.74 -5.27
CA PHE A 314 -30.85 12.29 -4.49
C PHE A 314 -32.18 12.74 -5.10
N ARG A 315 -32.23 13.94 -5.70
CA ARG A 315 -33.43 14.42 -6.42
C ARG A 315 -33.76 13.60 -7.67
N SER A 316 -32.78 12.91 -8.26
CA SER A 316 -33.04 12.01 -9.41
C SER A 316 -33.86 10.77 -9.03
N MET A 317 -33.99 10.49 -7.74
CA MET A 317 -34.71 9.33 -7.20
C MET A 317 -36.18 9.67 -6.94
N PRO A 318 -37.12 8.72 -7.15
CA PRO A 318 -38.51 8.92 -6.79
C PRO A 318 -38.66 9.04 -5.26
N SER A 319 -39.65 9.81 -4.81
CA SER A 319 -39.82 10.17 -3.39
C SER A 319 -39.91 8.97 -2.44
N TRP A 320 -40.53 7.87 -2.86
CA TRP A 320 -40.62 6.64 -2.07
C TRP A 320 -39.28 5.91 -1.89
N ALA A 321 -38.33 6.11 -2.82
CA ALA A 321 -37.03 5.45 -2.84
C ALA A 321 -35.93 6.25 -2.12
N LEU A 322 -36.16 7.52 -1.79
CA LEU A 322 -35.17 8.40 -1.17
C LEU A 322 -34.53 7.78 0.08
N LEU A 323 -35.33 7.38 1.07
CA LEU A 323 -34.82 6.81 2.33
C LEU A 323 -34.06 5.48 2.10
N PRO A 324 -34.59 4.50 1.33
CA PRO A 324 -33.83 3.32 0.94
C PRO A 324 -32.50 3.63 0.24
N VAL A 325 -32.48 4.62 -0.66
CA VAL A 325 -31.27 5.02 -1.38
C VAL A 325 -30.26 5.69 -0.46
N VAL A 326 -30.67 6.50 0.52
CA VAL A 326 -29.75 7.09 1.52
C VAL A 326 -29.06 5.98 2.33
N VAL A 327 -29.82 4.96 2.76
CA VAL A 327 -29.25 3.80 3.47
C VAL A 327 -28.28 3.03 2.57
N LEU A 328 -28.66 2.77 1.31
CA LEU A 328 -27.81 2.08 0.34
C LEU A 328 -26.55 2.88 -0.01
N ALA A 329 -26.67 4.20 -0.18
CA ALA A 329 -25.55 5.11 -0.42
C ALA A 329 -24.59 5.09 0.77
N THR A 330 -25.11 5.12 2.00
CA THR A 330 -24.29 5.02 3.22
C THR A 330 -23.55 3.68 3.28
N ALA A 331 -24.21 2.58 2.91
CA ALA A 331 -23.55 1.28 2.83
C ALA A 331 -22.46 1.25 1.73
N ALA A 332 -22.74 1.82 0.55
CA ALA A 332 -21.79 1.91 -0.55
C ALA A 332 -20.57 2.78 -0.19
N THR A 333 -20.75 3.90 0.51
CA THR A 333 -19.65 4.79 0.92
C THR A 333 -18.82 4.21 2.06
N VAL A 334 -19.44 3.45 2.96
CA VAL A 334 -18.73 2.61 3.94
C VAL A 334 -17.84 1.60 3.21
N ILE A 335 -18.37 0.89 2.22
CA ILE A 335 -17.60 -0.07 1.40
C ILE A 335 -16.49 0.63 0.61
N ALA A 336 -16.76 1.79 0.01
CA ALA A 336 -15.77 2.62 -0.66
C ALA A 336 -14.61 3.03 0.26
N SER A 337 -14.94 3.45 1.47
CA SER A 337 -13.96 3.80 2.49
C SER A 337 -13.09 2.59 2.87
N GLN A 338 -13.67 1.38 2.94
CA GLN A 338 -12.92 0.14 3.19
C GLN A 338 -11.89 -0.18 2.12
N ALA A 339 -12.27 -0.02 0.86
CA ALA A 339 -11.38 -0.21 -0.28
C ALA A 339 -10.12 0.64 -0.15
N VAL A 340 -10.32 1.93 0.08
CA VAL A 340 -9.25 2.92 0.18
C VAL A 340 -8.36 2.67 1.41
N ILE A 341 -8.94 2.35 2.56
CA ILE A 341 -8.18 1.99 3.77
C ILE A 341 -7.30 0.76 3.51
N THR A 342 -7.84 -0.26 2.83
CA THR A 342 -7.08 -1.47 2.47
C THR A 342 -5.98 -1.17 1.45
N GLY A 343 -6.25 -0.31 0.47
CA GLY A 343 -5.27 0.23 -0.47
C GLY A 343 -4.13 0.96 0.23
N ALA A 344 -4.44 1.78 1.23
CA ALA A 344 -3.46 2.48 2.06
C ALA A 344 -2.55 1.51 2.82
N PHE A 345 -3.12 0.47 3.43
CA PHE A 345 -2.31 -0.57 4.08
C PHE A 345 -1.37 -1.27 3.08
N SER A 346 -1.86 -1.56 1.87
CA SER A 346 -1.08 -2.19 0.80
C SER A 346 0.08 -1.30 0.34
N ALA A 347 -0.17 0.00 0.14
CA ALA A 347 0.85 0.99 -0.20
C ALA A 347 1.90 1.12 0.91
N VAL A 348 1.49 1.16 2.19
CA VAL A 348 2.40 1.18 3.34
C VAL A 348 3.26 -0.10 3.38
N ARG A 349 2.66 -1.28 3.20
CA ARG A 349 3.41 -2.55 3.16
C ARG A 349 4.45 -2.54 2.04
N GLN A 350 4.07 -2.10 0.84
CA GLN A 350 5.00 -2.02 -0.29
C GLN A 350 6.14 -1.04 -0.01
N ALA A 351 5.84 0.12 0.60
CA ALA A 351 6.86 1.07 1.03
C ALA A 351 7.82 0.48 2.08
N VAL A 352 7.33 -0.32 3.04
CA VAL A 352 8.17 -1.05 4.01
C VAL A 352 9.07 -2.06 3.30
N ARG A 353 8.52 -2.86 2.37
CA ARG A 353 9.27 -3.87 1.60
C ARG A 353 10.38 -3.26 0.75
N LEU A 354 10.12 -2.11 0.13
CA LEU A 354 11.13 -1.37 -0.64
C LEU A 354 12.08 -0.54 0.23
N GLY A 355 11.90 -0.56 1.55
CA GLY A 355 12.77 0.12 2.52
C GLY A 355 12.58 1.64 2.58
N TYR A 356 11.41 2.15 2.17
CA TYR A 356 10.99 3.55 2.31
C TYR A 356 10.29 3.84 3.64
N LEU A 357 9.86 2.82 4.38
CA LEU A 357 9.30 2.93 5.73
C LEU A 357 9.96 1.92 6.70
N PRO A 358 9.95 2.19 8.02
CA PRO A 358 10.40 1.23 9.03
C PRO A 358 9.55 -0.03 9.04
N ARG A 359 10.07 -1.11 9.63
CA ARG A 359 9.28 -2.33 9.87
C ARG A 359 8.16 -2.01 10.86
N LEU A 360 6.93 -1.95 10.33
CA LEU A 360 5.70 -1.80 11.11
C LEU A 360 5.10 -3.18 11.41
N ARG A 361 4.34 -3.29 12.49
CA ARG A 361 3.56 -4.50 12.78
C ARG A 361 2.46 -4.67 11.73
N ILE A 362 2.63 -5.65 10.85
CA ILE A 362 1.66 -6.02 9.82
C ILE A 362 1.00 -7.33 10.27
N THR A 363 -0.34 -7.33 10.34
CA THR A 363 -1.11 -8.56 10.61
C THR A 363 -1.81 -8.97 9.32
N HIS A 364 -1.59 -10.19 8.86
CA HIS A 364 -2.33 -10.74 7.72
C HIS A 364 -3.71 -11.22 8.21
N THR A 365 -4.79 -10.81 7.54
CA THR A 365 -6.17 -11.10 7.97
C THR A 365 -6.81 -12.25 7.20
N SER A 366 -6.19 -12.74 6.12
CA SER A 366 -6.71 -13.88 5.34
C SER A 366 -5.60 -14.81 4.84
N ALA A 367 -5.87 -16.12 4.98
CA ALA A 367 -5.06 -17.21 4.45
C ALA A 367 -5.00 -17.23 2.91
N HIS A 368 -6.08 -16.81 2.26
CA HIS A 368 -6.31 -16.99 0.83
C HIS A 368 -5.89 -15.79 -0.03
N THR A 369 -5.59 -14.64 0.59
CA THR A 369 -5.28 -13.41 -0.15
C THR A 369 -4.19 -12.63 0.57
N ILE A 370 -2.96 -12.69 0.02
CA ILE A 370 -1.76 -12.01 0.56
C ILE A 370 -1.97 -10.53 0.84
N GLY A 371 -2.84 -9.87 0.08
CA GLY A 371 -3.15 -8.45 0.17
C GLY A 371 -4.14 -8.03 1.27
N GLN A 372 -4.80 -8.97 1.96
CA GLN A 372 -5.66 -8.62 3.09
C GLN A 372 -4.79 -8.48 4.35
N ILE A 373 -4.42 -7.24 4.63
CA ILE A 373 -3.51 -6.87 5.72
C ILE A 373 -4.15 -5.81 6.60
N TYR A 374 -3.80 -5.82 7.87
CA TYR A 374 -4.18 -4.83 8.87
C TYR A 374 -2.92 -4.23 9.47
N VAL A 375 -2.81 -2.90 9.41
CA VAL A 375 -1.71 -2.12 9.98
C VAL A 375 -2.26 -1.21 11.07
N PRO A 376 -2.21 -1.63 12.37
CA PRO A 376 -2.94 -0.96 13.44
C PRO A 376 -2.61 0.52 13.60
N TRP A 377 -1.33 0.88 13.50
CA TRP A 377 -0.89 2.28 13.70
C TRP A 377 -1.42 3.19 12.58
N VAL A 378 -1.36 2.72 11.33
CA VAL A 378 -1.90 3.44 10.17
C VAL A 378 -3.41 3.57 10.28
N ASN A 379 -4.11 2.51 10.71
CA ASN A 379 -5.56 2.53 10.91
C ASN A 379 -6.01 3.67 11.84
N TRP A 380 -5.42 3.75 13.04
CA TRP A 380 -5.79 4.78 14.01
C TRP A 380 -5.36 6.18 13.57
N ALA A 381 -4.21 6.31 12.90
CA ALA A 381 -3.77 7.59 12.34
C ALA A 381 -4.73 8.11 11.25
N LEU A 382 -5.15 7.22 10.34
CA LEU A 382 -6.16 7.52 9.31
C LEU A 382 -7.50 7.90 9.97
N MET A 383 -7.98 7.13 10.96
CA MET A 383 -9.23 7.44 11.65
C MET A 383 -9.23 8.86 12.25
N VAL A 384 -8.17 9.20 13.00
CA VAL A 384 -8.06 10.54 13.62
C VAL A 384 -8.08 11.62 12.56
N ALA A 385 -7.34 11.44 11.46
CA ALA A 385 -7.30 12.43 10.41
C ALA A 385 -8.64 12.59 9.68
N VAL A 386 -9.32 11.49 9.36
CA VAL A 386 -10.65 11.49 8.73
C VAL A 386 -11.65 12.22 9.64
N VAL A 387 -11.65 11.92 10.94
CA VAL A 387 -12.51 12.58 11.94
C VAL A 387 -12.23 14.09 12.00
N LEU A 388 -10.96 14.48 12.03
CA LEU A 388 -10.56 15.89 12.01
C LEU A 388 -10.98 16.60 10.72
N LEU A 389 -10.89 15.94 9.57
CA LEU A 389 -11.30 16.51 8.28
C LEU A 389 -12.81 16.77 8.23
N VAL A 390 -13.63 15.80 8.62
CA VAL A 390 -15.08 16.01 8.64
C VAL A 390 -15.47 17.08 9.67
N ALA A 391 -14.82 17.11 10.84
CA ALA A 391 -15.06 18.14 11.84
C ALA A 391 -14.61 19.54 11.40
N ALA A 392 -13.59 19.65 10.55
CA ALA A 392 -13.07 20.92 10.08
C ALA A 392 -13.86 21.50 8.89
N PHE A 393 -14.37 20.65 8.00
CA PHE A 393 -15.04 21.08 6.77
C PHE A 393 -16.56 21.08 6.86
N GLU A 394 -17.16 20.23 7.72
CA GLU A 394 -18.59 20.12 8.03
C GLU A 394 -19.56 19.84 6.86
N SER A 395 -19.15 20.05 5.60
CA SER A 395 -19.93 19.77 4.38
C SER A 395 -19.08 19.08 3.31
N SER A 396 -19.72 18.20 2.54
CA SER A 396 -19.07 17.47 1.44
C SER A 396 -18.61 18.40 0.32
N ALA A 397 -19.31 19.50 0.03
CA ALA A 397 -18.92 20.45 -1.01
C ALA A 397 -17.61 21.16 -0.67
N ALA A 398 -17.47 21.63 0.57
CA ALA A 398 -16.25 22.26 1.05
C ALA A 398 -15.07 21.28 1.04
N LEU A 399 -15.31 20.03 1.44
CA LEU A 399 -14.29 18.99 1.45
C LEU A 399 -13.90 18.53 0.03
N ALA A 400 -14.84 18.52 -0.91
CA ALA A 400 -14.61 18.19 -2.32
C ALA A 400 -13.66 19.18 -3.01
N PHE A 401 -13.69 20.47 -2.64
CA PHE A 401 -12.73 21.45 -3.13
C PHE A 401 -11.28 21.15 -2.72
N ALA A 402 -11.09 20.49 -1.57
CA ALA A 402 -9.77 20.14 -1.08
C ALA A 402 -9.18 18.88 -1.76
N TYR A 403 -10.01 18.01 -2.30
CA TYR A 403 -9.68 16.62 -2.65
C TYR A 403 -8.93 16.45 -3.99
N GLY A 404 -9.35 17.15 -5.06
CA GLY A 404 -8.94 16.83 -6.44
C GLY A 404 -7.43 16.92 -6.73
N MET A 405 -6.65 17.67 -5.95
CA MET A 405 -5.23 17.94 -6.21
C MET A 405 -4.31 16.73 -5.96
N SER A 406 -4.51 15.98 -4.87
CA SER A 406 -3.69 14.80 -4.55
C SER A 406 -3.87 13.70 -5.57
N VAL A 407 -5.11 13.43 -5.94
CA VAL A 407 -5.47 12.43 -6.95
C VAL A 407 -4.83 12.80 -8.28
N THR A 408 -5.07 14.02 -8.76
CA THR A 408 -4.50 14.46 -10.05
C THR A 408 -2.98 14.34 -10.10
N GLY A 409 -2.29 14.74 -9.02
CA GLY A 409 -0.85 14.59 -8.92
C GLY A 409 -0.40 13.12 -8.97
N THR A 410 -1.15 12.23 -8.33
CA THR A 410 -0.90 10.79 -8.33
C THR A 410 -1.11 10.18 -9.73
N ILE A 411 -2.19 10.52 -10.43
CA ILE A 411 -2.44 10.09 -11.82
C ILE A 411 -1.34 10.61 -12.74
N LEU A 412 -0.92 11.87 -12.61
CA LEU A 412 0.12 12.47 -13.44
C LEU A 412 1.46 11.75 -13.28
N ILE A 413 1.86 11.46 -12.03
CA ILE A 413 3.08 10.70 -11.73
C ILE A 413 2.96 9.28 -12.29
N THR A 414 1.83 8.61 -12.08
CA THR A 414 1.58 7.27 -12.62
C THR A 414 1.68 7.25 -14.13
N THR A 415 1.06 8.22 -14.81
CA THR A 415 1.10 8.42 -16.26
C THR A 415 2.52 8.65 -16.76
N SER A 416 3.32 9.41 -16.03
CA SER A 416 4.73 9.68 -16.38
C SER A 416 5.58 8.41 -16.29
N ILE A 417 5.47 7.67 -15.19
CA ILE A 417 6.25 6.45 -14.95
C ILE A 417 5.82 5.35 -15.94
N ILE A 418 4.51 5.14 -16.14
CA ILE A 418 4.02 4.11 -17.06
C ILE A 418 4.41 4.40 -18.51
N THR A 419 4.47 5.67 -18.93
CA THR A 419 4.92 6.04 -20.27
C THR A 419 6.36 5.61 -20.50
N VAL A 420 7.25 5.83 -19.52
CA VAL A 420 8.65 5.41 -19.60
C VAL A 420 8.78 3.89 -19.56
N VAL A 421 8.06 3.22 -18.65
CA VAL A 421 8.06 1.75 -18.55
C VAL A 421 7.57 1.11 -19.85
N ALA A 422 6.46 1.59 -20.41
CA ALA A 422 5.90 1.10 -21.66
C ALA A 422 6.86 1.31 -22.84
N ALA A 423 7.47 2.50 -22.96
CA ALA A 423 8.42 2.78 -24.04
C ALA A 423 9.72 1.94 -23.95
N HIS A 424 10.11 1.53 -22.74
CA HIS A 424 11.32 0.77 -22.47
C HIS A 424 11.12 -0.76 -22.55
N GLN A 425 9.98 -1.26 -22.07
CA GLN A 425 9.74 -2.69 -21.85
C GLN A 425 8.67 -3.29 -22.79
N TRP A 426 7.72 -2.51 -23.30
CA TRP A 426 6.59 -3.04 -24.10
C TRP A 426 6.83 -2.96 -25.61
N SER A 427 6.15 -3.83 -26.37
CA SER A 427 6.32 -3.98 -27.82
C SER A 427 5.67 -2.87 -28.64
N TRP A 428 5.18 -1.83 -27.98
CA TRP A 428 4.45 -0.76 -28.64
C TRP A 428 5.42 0.18 -29.35
N PRO A 429 5.06 0.72 -30.52
CA PRO A 429 5.88 1.72 -31.20
C PRO A 429 6.12 2.92 -30.27
N ARG A 430 7.38 3.28 -30.05
CA ARG A 430 7.77 4.39 -29.17
C ARG A 430 7.02 5.71 -29.46
N PRO A 431 6.78 6.12 -30.72
CA PRO A 431 6.01 7.33 -30.99
C PRO A 431 4.58 7.27 -30.47
N VAL A 432 3.92 6.10 -30.56
CA VAL A 432 2.56 5.92 -30.05
C VAL A 432 2.52 6.03 -28.54
N VAL A 433 3.51 5.45 -27.84
CA VAL A 433 3.62 5.53 -26.39
C VAL A 433 3.86 6.97 -25.93
N TYR A 434 4.81 7.69 -26.53
CA TYR A 434 5.10 9.07 -26.14
C TYR A 434 3.97 10.04 -26.52
N LEU A 435 3.32 9.85 -27.66
CA LEU A 435 2.18 10.69 -28.07
C LEU A 435 0.97 10.45 -27.15
N GLY A 436 0.62 9.19 -26.91
CA GLY A 436 -0.50 8.84 -26.03
C GLY A 436 -0.25 9.23 -24.58
N GLY A 437 0.94 8.91 -24.06
CA GLY A 437 1.37 9.29 -22.72
C GLY A 437 1.47 10.81 -22.54
N GLY A 438 2.00 11.52 -23.55
CA GLY A 438 2.06 12.99 -23.57
C GLY A 438 0.69 13.65 -23.61
N ALA A 439 -0.24 13.14 -24.42
CA ALA A 439 -1.61 13.64 -24.46
C ALA A 439 -2.34 13.45 -23.12
N MET A 440 -2.16 12.29 -22.48
CA MET A 440 -2.73 12.02 -21.16
C MET A 440 -2.09 12.88 -20.06
N ALA A 441 -0.77 13.03 -20.09
CA ALA A 441 -0.06 13.92 -19.17
C ALA A 441 -0.50 15.38 -19.33
N LEU A 442 -0.73 15.84 -20.56
CA LEU A 442 -1.28 17.18 -20.82
C LEU A 442 -2.67 17.36 -20.21
N LEU A 443 -3.56 16.37 -20.38
CA LEU A 443 -4.88 16.39 -19.75
C LEU A 443 -4.76 16.46 -18.21
N MET A 444 -3.86 15.67 -17.62
CA MET A 444 -3.62 15.71 -16.17
C MET A 444 -3.02 17.04 -15.71
N LEU A 445 -2.14 17.65 -16.51
CA LEU A 445 -1.60 18.98 -16.23
C LEU A 445 -2.68 20.05 -16.29
N LEU A 446 -3.66 19.94 -17.20
CA LEU A 446 -4.82 20.84 -17.24
C LEU A 446 -5.69 20.69 -15.98
N PHE A 447 -5.99 19.47 -15.54
CA PHE A 447 -6.69 19.24 -14.27
C PHE A 447 -5.92 19.80 -13.08
N LEU A 448 -4.60 19.60 -13.04
CA LEU A 448 -3.76 20.08 -11.95
C LEU A 448 -3.75 21.61 -11.94
N ALA A 449 -3.55 22.23 -13.11
CA ALA A 449 -3.57 23.69 -13.25
C ALA A 449 -4.91 24.30 -12.84
N ALA A 450 -6.04 23.67 -13.21
CA ALA A 450 -7.36 24.08 -12.76
C ALA A 450 -7.49 23.94 -11.22
N GLY A 451 -7.02 22.82 -10.66
CA GLY A 451 -7.03 22.57 -9.22
C GLY A 451 -6.21 23.56 -8.40
N LEU A 452 -5.13 24.14 -8.96
CA LEU A 452 -4.33 25.17 -8.30
C LEU A 452 -5.17 26.42 -7.92
N SER A 453 -6.23 26.73 -8.67
CA SER A 453 -7.14 27.84 -8.32
C SER A 453 -7.85 27.63 -6.97
N LYS A 454 -8.01 26.37 -6.54
CA LYS A 454 -8.67 25.99 -5.28
C LYS A 454 -7.71 25.84 -4.10
N LEU A 455 -6.42 26.20 -4.28
CA LEU A 455 -5.43 26.16 -3.21
C LEU A 455 -5.86 26.96 -1.97
N ALA A 456 -6.46 28.14 -2.13
CA ALA A 456 -6.94 28.95 -1.01
C ALA A 456 -8.16 28.37 -0.28
N HIS A 457 -8.86 27.41 -0.91
CA HIS A 457 -10.13 26.85 -0.44
C HIS A 457 -9.98 25.42 0.10
N GLY A 458 -8.78 25.09 0.61
CA GLY A 458 -8.51 23.82 1.28
C GLY A 458 -7.70 22.80 0.48
N ALA A 459 -7.46 23.02 -0.82
CA ALA A 459 -6.71 22.07 -1.65
C ALA A 459 -5.22 21.92 -1.26
N TRP A 460 -4.72 22.81 -0.40
CA TRP A 460 -3.39 22.69 0.21
C TRP A 460 -3.29 21.55 1.24
N VAL A 461 -4.40 21.13 1.86
CA VAL A 461 -4.40 20.15 2.96
C VAL A 461 -3.81 18.80 2.55
N PRO A 462 -4.32 18.10 1.52
CA PRO A 462 -3.72 16.83 1.09
C PRO A 462 -2.28 16.98 0.58
N LEU A 463 -1.94 18.13 -0.01
CA LEU A 463 -0.58 18.38 -0.49
C LEU A 463 0.41 18.51 0.65
N VAL A 464 0.04 19.20 1.73
CA VAL A 464 0.86 19.30 2.94
C VAL A 464 1.02 17.94 3.60
N ILE A 465 -0.05 17.16 3.72
CA ILE A 465 0.00 15.79 4.25
C ILE A 465 0.92 14.92 3.38
N GLY A 466 0.75 14.97 2.05
CA GLY A 466 1.57 14.23 1.10
C GLY A 466 3.04 14.66 1.15
N ALA A 467 3.33 15.96 1.29
CA ALA A 467 4.69 16.47 1.46
C ALA A 467 5.32 16.02 2.79
N ALA A 468 4.54 15.97 3.88
CA ALA A 468 5.00 15.45 5.16
C ALA A 468 5.35 13.96 5.07
N LEU A 469 4.46 13.15 4.49
CA LEU A 469 4.67 11.72 4.28
C LEU A 469 5.88 11.45 3.35
N PHE A 470 6.00 12.21 2.26
CA PHE A 470 7.14 12.14 1.36
C PHE A 470 8.45 12.45 2.09
N THR A 471 8.43 13.46 2.97
CA THR A 471 9.59 13.83 3.79
C THR A 471 9.97 12.72 4.76
N VAL A 472 8.99 12.08 5.41
CA VAL A 472 9.21 10.92 6.28
C VAL A 472 9.84 9.77 5.50
N MET A 473 9.25 9.38 4.37
CA MET A 473 9.73 8.26 3.55
C MET A 473 11.13 8.52 2.98
N SER A 474 11.36 9.74 2.48
CA SER A 474 12.66 10.14 1.92
C SER A 474 13.75 10.20 3.00
N THR A 475 13.41 10.70 4.18
CA THR A 475 14.33 10.75 5.33
C THR A 475 14.66 9.34 5.81
N TRP A 476 13.66 8.46 5.89
CA TRP A 476 13.87 7.05 6.25
C TRP A 476 14.75 6.33 5.24
N ALA A 477 14.48 6.49 3.94
CA ALA A 477 15.26 5.84 2.89
C ALA A 477 16.74 6.27 2.92
N ARG A 478 17.00 7.57 3.07
CA ARG A 478 18.37 8.10 3.20
C ARG A 478 19.05 7.59 4.47
N GLY A 479 18.37 7.65 5.61
CA GLY A 479 18.93 7.18 6.88
C GLY A 479 19.19 5.68 6.89
N ARG A 480 18.34 4.88 6.25
CA ARG A 480 18.58 3.45 6.07
C ARG A 480 19.85 3.18 5.28
N VAL A 481 20.13 3.93 4.21
CA VAL A 481 21.37 3.77 3.44
C VAL A 481 22.59 4.12 4.29
N VAL A 482 22.54 5.22 5.05
CA VAL A 482 23.62 5.62 5.97
C VAL A 482 23.87 4.55 7.03
N VAL A 483 22.82 4.13 7.74
CA VAL A 483 22.90 3.08 8.77
C VAL A 483 23.39 1.76 8.19
N THR A 484 22.91 1.38 7.01
CA THR A 484 23.34 0.13 6.36
C THR A 484 24.82 0.19 6.00
N ARG A 485 25.32 1.33 5.50
CA ARG A 485 26.73 1.50 5.16
C ARG A 485 27.62 1.45 6.40
N LEU A 486 27.26 2.17 7.47
CA LEU A 486 27.97 2.14 8.74
C LEU A 486 27.96 0.73 9.34
N ARG A 487 26.79 0.08 9.36
CA ARG A 487 26.64 -1.29 9.80
C ARG A 487 27.55 -2.26 9.03
N THR A 488 27.51 -2.24 7.70
CA THR A 488 28.33 -3.13 6.87
C THR A 488 29.82 -2.86 7.08
N HIS A 489 30.22 -1.62 7.34
CA HIS A 489 31.60 -1.27 7.67
C HIS A 489 32.03 -1.87 9.02
N HIS A 490 31.21 -1.75 10.07
CA HIS A 490 31.48 -2.38 11.37
C HIS A 490 31.42 -3.91 11.33
N GLU A 491 30.50 -4.49 10.54
CA GLU A 491 30.42 -5.94 10.32
C GLU A 491 31.69 -6.43 9.61
N GLY A 492 32.11 -5.78 8.53
CA GLY A 492 33.24 -6.23 7.73
C GLY A 492 33.02 -7.59 7.04
N PRO A 493 33.97 -8.05 6.22
CA PRO A 493 33.87 -9.33 5.54
C PRO A 493 34.05 -10.49 6.54
N LEU A 494 33.20 -11.52 6.45
CA LEU A 494 33.28 -12.71 7.30
C LEU A 494 34.65 -13.40 7.18
N SER A 495 35.18 -13.50 5.96
CA SER A 495 36.48 -14.11 5.70
C SER A 495 37.62 -13.48 6.49
N ALA A 496 37.64 -12.15 6.63
CA ALA A 496 38.67 -11.47 7.41
C ALA A 496 38.61 -11.81 8.90
N LEU A 497 37.40 -11.88 9.47
CA LEU A 497 37.22 -12.32 10.86
C LEU A 497 37.66 -13.78 11.03
N LEU A 498 37.31 -14.66 10.09
CA LEU A 498 37.70 -16.07 10.17
C LEU A 498 39.22 -16.23 10.08
N THR A 499 39.90 -15.50 9.21
CA THR A 499 41.38 -15.47 9.17
C THR A 499 41.95 -15.05 10.51
N GLN A 500 41.44 -13.96 11.11
CA GLN A 500 41.88 -13.50 12.42
C GLN A 500 41.66 -14.55 13.52
N VAL A 501 40.51 -15.24 13.51
CA VAL A 501 40.19 -16.30 14.49
C VAL A 501 41.19 -17.45 14.39
N HIS A 502 41.59 -17.85 13.19
CA HIS A 502 42.57 -18.92 12.97
C HIS A 502 43.99 -18.48 13.34
N GLU A 503 44.41 -17.27 12.97
CA GLU A 503 45.76 -16.75 13.24
C GLU A 503 45.98 -16.44 14.72
N ALA A 504 44.98 -15.88 15.40
CA ALA A 504 45.08 -15.50 16.81
C ALA A 504 44.89 -16.69 17.77
N GLY A 505 44.47 -17.86 17.28
CA GLY A 505 44.24 -19.04 18.12
C GLY A 505 43.14 -18.83 19.15
N VAL A 506 42.02 -18.22 18.74
CA VAL A 506 40.88 -17.91 19.63
C VAL A 506 40.37 -19.17 20.33
N ALA A 507 40.17 -19.09 21.64
CA ALA A 507 39.77 -20.23 22.45
C ALA A 507 38.41 -20.80 22.02
N ARG A 508 38.32 -22.13 21.90
CA ARG A 508 37.09 -22.83 21.55
C ARG A 508 36.41 -23.38 22.82
N VAL A 509 35.16 -22.99 23.05
CA VAL A 509 34.35 -23.52 24.16
C VAL A 509 33.37 -24.59 23.66
N PRO A 510 33.07 -25.61 24.47
CA PRO A 510 32.11 -26.64 24.11
C PRO A 510 30.72 -26.06 23.80
N GLY A 511 30.01 -26.69 22.85
CA GLY A 511 28.63 -26.38 22.50
C GLY A 511 28.45 -25.66 21.17
N THR A 512 27.21 -25.26 20.89
CA THR A 512 26.78 -24.68 19.62
C THR A 512 26.34 -23.23 19.78
N ALA A 513 26.89 -22.33 18.96
CA ALA A 513 26.45 -20.93 18.86
C ALA A 513 25.75 -20.65 17.53
N ILE A 514 24.55 -20.08 17.61
CA ILE A 514 23.75 -19.71 16.44
C ILE A 514 23.71 -18.20 16.34
N TYR A 515 24.28 -17.65 15.26
CA TYR A 515 24.31 -16.22 14.98
C TYR A 515 23.34 -15.88 13.85
N LEU A 516 22.39 -15.00 14.13
CA LEU A 516 21.48 -14.49 13.11
C LEU A 516 22.18 -13.43 12.26
N ASN A 517 22.16 -13.63 10.93
CA ASN A 517 22.76 -12.74 9.95
C ASN A 517 21.78 -12.36 8.84
N ARG A 518 22.17 -11.39 8.00
CA ARG A 518 21.43 -11.02 6.80
C ARG A 518 21.94 -11.88 5.63
N ALA A 519 21.04 -12.41 4.80
CA ALA A 519 21.41 -12.94 3.50
C ALA A 519 22.00 -11.80 2.65
N SER A 520 23.11 -12.08 1.98
CA SER A 520 23.81 -11.17 1.09
C SER A 520 23.47 -11.55 -0.35
N ASP A 521 22.89 -10.61 -1.12
CA ASP A 521 22.50 -10.84 -2.52
C ASP A 521 23.72 -11.11 -3.44
N ASP A 522 24.92 -10.66 -3.04
CA ASP A 522 26.17 -10.81 -3.80
C ASP A 522 26.99 -12.04 -3.36
N GLY A 523 26.48 -12.88 -2.46
CA GLY A 523 27.17 -14.08 -1.95
C GLY A 523 28.28 -13.81 -0.92
N THR A 524 28.62 -12.54 -0.66
CA THR A 524 29.62 -12.17 0.36
C THR A 524 28.99 -12.13 1.75
N SER A 525 29.27 -13.11 2.60
CA SER A 525 28.80 -13.10 3.98
C SER A 525 29.55 -12.06 4.82
N THR A 526 28.81 -11.24 5.57
CA THR A 526 29.36 -10.31 6.56
C THR A 526 29.53 -11.00 7.90
N ALA A 527 30.47 -10.57 8.74
CA ALA A 527 30.56 -11.08 10.10
C ALA A 527 29.46 -10.44 10.98
N PRO A 528 28.57 -11.23 11.61
CA PRO A 528 27.59 -10.66 12.54
C PRO A 528 28.29 -9.90 13.66
N LEU A 529 27.77 -8.72 14.02
CA LEU A 529 28.35 -7.89 15.08
C LEU A 529 28.42 -8.63 16.42
N ALA A 530 27.43 -9.47 16.70
CA ALA A 530 27.43 -10.34 17.88
C ALA A 530 28.61 -11.33 17.87
N MET A 531 28.97 -11.88 16.71
CA MET A 531 30.11 -12.80 16.56
C MET A 531 31.42 -12.04 16.76
N ARG A 532 31.55 -10.86 16.15
CA ARG A 532 32.72 -9.98 16.35
C ARG A 532 32.91 -9.62 17.81
N ALA A 533 31.85 -9.16 18.49
CA ALA A 533 31.93 -8.81 19.91
C ALA A 533 32.38 -10.01 20.77
N THR A 534 31.95 -11.23 20.44
CA THR A 534 32.36 -12.45 21.15
C THR A 534 33.85 -12.72 20.94
N VAL A 535 34.36 -12.61 19.71
CA VAL A 535 35.78 -12.81 19.41
C VAL A 535 36.66 -11.68 19.96
N GLU A 536 36.27 -10.42 19.75
CA GLU A 536 37.05 -9.23 20.08
C GLU A 536 37.05 -8.89 21.57
N HIS A 537 35.98 -9.21 22.32
CA HIS A 537 35.90 -8.87 23.74
C HIS A 537 35.97 -10.07 24.67
N LEU A 538 35.40 -11.21 24.26
CA LEU A 538 35.42 -12.41 25.08
C LEU A 538 36.56 -13.35 24.70
N HIS A 539 37.20 -13.13 23.54
CA HIS A 539 38.31 -13.94 23.03
C HIS A 539 37.98 -15.44 22.96
N VAL A 540 36.71 -15.74 22.69
CA VAL A 540 36.16 -17.10 22.67
C VAL A 540 35.24 -17.25 21.48
N LEU A 541 35.19 -18.46 20.92
CA LEU A 541 34.18 -18.89 19.96
C LEU A 541 33.73 -20.31 20.31
N HIS A 542 32.51 -20.70 19.95
CA HIS A 542 32.06 -22.06 20.22
C HIS A 542 32.72 -23.05 19.25
N GLU A 543 32.77 -24.33 19.64
CA GLU A 543 33.24 -25.43 18.77
C GLU A 543 32.39 -25.54 17.51
N GLN A 544 31.07 -25.41 17.65
CA GLN A 544 30.13 -25.39 16.52
C GLN A 544 29.53 -23.99 16.36
N VAL A 545 29.62 -23.42 15.16
CA VAL A 545 29.05 -22.10 14.84
C VAL A 545 28.12 -22.24 13.65
N VAL A 546 26.90 -21.72 13.78
CA VAL A 546 25.91 -21.68 12.70
C VAL A 546 25.51 -20.24 12.42
N LEU A 547 25.65 -19.81 11.18
CA LEU A 547 25.18 -18.53 10.67
C LEU A 547 23.84 -18.73 9.99
N VAL A 548 22.80 -18.07 10.49
CA VAL A 548 21.43 -18.24 10.00
C VAL A 548 20.94 -16.95 9.38
N ALA A 549 20.65 -17.00 8.09
CA ALA A 549 19.94 -15.95 7.37
C ALA A 549 18.46 -16.30 7.24
N VAL A 550 17.57 -15.34 7.50
CA VAL A 550 16.12 -15.55 7.42
C VAL A 550 15.53 -14.73 6.27
N GLU A 551 14.81 -15.42 5.38
CA GLU A 551 14.11 -14.87 4.22
C GLU A 551 12.60 -15.11 4.34
N THR A 552 11.80 -14.18 3.80
CA THR A 552 10.34 -14.33 3.72
C THR A 552 9.94 -14.60 2.27
N ALA A 553 9.30 -15.73 2.02
CA ALA A 553 8.75 -16.11 0.73
C ALA A 553 7.46 -15.35 0.39
N GLN A 554 7.12 -15.35 -0.90
CA GLN A 554 5.85 -14.79 -1.40
C GLN A 554 4.67 -15.76 -1.26
N SER A 555 4.90 -17.02 -0.89
CA SER A 555 3.84 -17.98 -0.59
C SER A 555 3.35 -17.82 0.86
N PRO A 556 2.07 -18.11 1.17
CA PRO A 556 1.53 -18.04 2.53
C PRO A 556 2.25 -18.98 3.49
N TYR A 557 2.59 -20.16 2.98
CA TYR A 557 3.35 -21.20 3.65
C TYR A 557 4.43 -21.70 2.68
N VAL A 558 5.59 -22.05 3.21
CA VAL A 558 6.65 -22.74 2.46
C VAL A 558 6.66 -24.20 2.93
N PRO A 559 6.63 -25.18 2.00
CA PRO A 559 6.79 -26.59 2.33
C PRO A 559 8.05 -26.84 3.15
N LEU A 560 8.01 -27.73 4.14
CA LEU A 560 9.12 -27.98 5.09
C LEU A 560 10.46 -28.32 4.40
N ASP A 561 10.41 -28.92 3.21
CA ASP A 561 11.54 -29.25 2.35
C ASP A 561 12.16 -28.04 1.62
N GLU A 562 11.45 -26.92 1.51
CA GLU A 562 11.94 -25.66 0.95
C GLU A 562 12.24 -24.61 2.04
N VAL A 563 11.90 -24.90 3.30
CA VAL A 563 12.06 -23.97 4.44
C VAL A 563 13.53 -23.74 4.79
N ALA A 564 14.43 -24.66 4.51
CA ALA A 564 15.82 -24.54 4.92
C ALA A 564 16.77 -25.05 3.84
N ARG A 565 17.80 -24.26 3.55
CA ARG A 565 18.88 -24.62 2.61
C ARG A 565 20.23 -24.24 3.20
N VAL A 566 21.19 -25.14 3.09
CA VAL A 566 22.59 -24.87 3.41
C VAL A 566 23.24 -24.15 2.23
N LEU A 567 23.96 -23.05 2.50
CA LEU A 567 24.73 -22.37 1.47
C LEU A 567 26.01 -23.16 1.18
N PRO A 568 26.44 -23.25 -0.10
CA PRO A 568 27.76 -23.79 -0.42
C PRO A 568 28.86 -23.00 0.31
N PRO A 569 29.97 -23.64 0.72
CA PRO A 569 31.12 -22.90 1.22
C PRO A 569 31.65 -21.93 0.15
N PRO A 570 32.30 -20.81 0.53
CA PRO A 570 32.98 -19.95 -0.43
C PRO A 570 34.04 -20.77 -1.19
N HIS A 571 34.16 -20.57 -2.51
CA HIS A 571 35.21 -21.21 -3.30
C HIS A 571 36.59 -20.64 -2.93
N ASP A 572 37.58 -21.51 -2.73
CA ASP A 572 38.99 -21.10 -2.74
C ASP A 572 39.41 -20.67 -4.16
N ASP A 573 40.43 -19.79 -4.26
CA ASP A 573 41.03 -19.29 -5.52
C ASP A 573 41.50 -20.43 -6.48
N ALA A 574 41.51 -21.68 -6.02
CA ALA A 574 41.88 -22.89 -6.76
C ALA A 574 40.70 -23.68 -7.38
N GLY A 575 39.45 -23.22 -7.25
CA GLY A 575 38.30 -23.76 -7.99
C GLY A 575 37.89 -25.21 -7.67
N HIS A 576 38.24 -25.73 -6.49
CA HIS A 576 37.81 -27.06 -6.06
C HIS A 576 36.41 -26.98 -5.41
N GLU A 577 35.46 -27.79 -5.89
CA GLU A 577 34.16 -27.99 -5.24
C GLU A 577 34.35 -28.86 -3.99
N GLU A 578 34.32 -28.23 -2.81
CA GLU A 578 34.07 -28.95 -1.56
C GLU A 578 32.59 -29.30 -1.42
N ALA A 579 32.30 -30.49 -0.91
CA ALA A 579 30.94 -31.02 -0.80
C ALA A 579 29.98 -30.03 -0.10
N PRO A 580 28.71 -29.92 -0.53
CA PRO A 580 27.74 -29.02 0.08
C PRO A 580 27.60 -29.30 1.59
N GLY A 581 27.75 -28.26 2.42
CA GLY A 581 27.39 -28.31 3.83
C GLY A 581 28.46 -28.74 4.84
N ARG A 582 29.75 -28.71 4.46
CA ARG A 582 30.84 -28.76 5.45
C ARG A 582 31.55 -27.40 5.59
N PRO A 583 31.92 -26.99 6.81
CA PRO A 583 32.83 -25.86 7.00
C PRO A 583 34.14 -26.13 6.27
N GLY A 584 34.67 -25.14 5.53
CA GLY A 584 35.89 -25.32 4.73
C GLY A 584 37.07 -25.75 5.59
N ARG A 585 37.36 -25.00 6.67
CA ARG A 585 38.31 -25.40 7.72
C ARG A 585 37.61 -25.89 8.98
N PRO A 586 38.23 -26.79 9.77
CA PRO A 586 37.73 -27.15 11.10
C PRO A 586 37.55 -25.90 11.97
N GLY A 587 36.31 -25.61 12.38
CA GLY A 587 35.97 -24.43 13.18
C GLY A 587 35.38 -23.25 12.39
N ASP A 588 35.23 -23.38 11.06
CA ASP A 588 34.44 -22.43 10.26
C ASP A 588 32.93 -22.57 10.52
N PRO A 589 32.16 -21.49 10.31
CA PRO A 589 30.72 -21.51 10.54
C PRO A 589 29.94 -22.19 9.41
N LEU A 590 28.95 -23.00 9.78
CA LEU A 590 27.93 -23.51 8.86
C LEU A 590 26.96 -22.39 8.48
N GLN A 591 26.74 -22.16 7.19
CA GLN A 591 25.85 -21.10 6.70
C GLN A 591 24.51 -21.67 6.22
N VAL A 592 23.41 -21.18 6.79
CA VAL A 592 22.05 -21.66 6.55
C VAL A 592 21.14 -20.50 6.16
N VAL A 593 20.32 -20.70 5.13
CA VAL A 593 19.22 -19.80 4.77
C VAL A 593 17.91 -20.50 5.13
N LEU A 594 17.10 -19.84 5.95
CA LEU A 594 15.76 -20.26 6.32
C LEU A 594 14.73 -19.39 5.62
N ARG A 595 13.77 -20.00 4.95
CA ARG A 595 12.76 -19.35 4.12
C ARG A 595 11.37 -19.66 4.67
N PHE A 596 10.66 -18.63 5.12
CA PHE A 596 9.32 -18.78 5.71
C PHE A 596 8.24 -18.15 4.84
N GLY A 597 7.05 -18.77 4.79
CA GLY A 597 5.88 -18.13 4.17
C GLY A 597 5.42 -16.90 4.94
N TYR A 598 4.74 -15.96 4.29
CA TYR A 598 4.36 -14.68 4.92
C TYR A 598 3.31 -14.79 6.04
N MET A 599 2.61 -15.93 6.15
CA MET A 599 1.71 -16.25 7.28
C MET A 599 2.24 -17.38 8.17
N GLN A 600 3.39 -17.94 7.82
CA GLN A 600 4.04 -18.97 8.61
C GLN A 600 4.69 -18.32 9.85
N ARG A 601 4.58 -18.98 11.01
CA ARG A 601 5.33 -18.55 12.19
C ARG A 601 6.82 -18.71 11.88
N THR A 602 7.58 -17.64 12.07
CA THR A 602 9.04 -17.63 11.88
C THR A 602 9.73 -18.31 13.07
N ASP A 603 9.51 -19.61 13.22
CA ASP A 603 10.13 -20.44 14.25
C ASP A 603 11.49 -20.93 13.74
N VAL A 604 12.54 -20.17 14.08
CA VAL A 604 13.92 -20.47 13.67
C VAL A 604 14.42 -21.77 14.33
N PRO A 605 14.23 -22.01 15.64
CA PRO A 605 14.60 -23.29 16.27
C PRO A 605 14.01 -24.52 15.59
N ASP A 606 12.70 -24.54 15.34
CA ASP A 606 12.03 -25.68 14.71
C ASP A 606 12.51 -25.90 13.28
N ALA A 607 12.69 -24.82 12.50
CA ALA A 607 13.19 -24.91 11.14
C ALA A 607 14.62 -25.49 11.06
N LEU A 608 15.48 -25.15 12.03
CA LEU A 608 16.83 -25.74 12.12
C LEU A 608 16.78 -27.21 12.56
N ALA A 609 15.86 -27.59 13.44
CA ALA A 609 15.69 -28.98 13.85
C ALA A 609 15.30 -29.87 12.66
N VAL A 610 14.40 -29.39 11.81
CA VAL A 610 14.00 -30.07 10.57
C VAL A 610 15.18 -30.19 9.59
N LEU A 611 15.96 -29.11 9.42
CA LEU A 611 17.16 -29.14 8.57
C LEU A 611 18.19 -30.15 9.09
N ARG A 612 18.42 -30.18 10.40
CA ARG A 612 19.36 -31.09 11.06
C ARG A 612 19.03 -32.54 10.75
N GLU A 613 17.77 -32.93 10.87
CA GLU A 613 17.32 -34.30 10.58
C GLU A 613 17.42 -34.64 9.09
N ARG A 614 17.08 -33.69 8.21
CA ARG A 614 17.11 -33.89 6.76
C ARG A 614 18.53 -34.07 6.20
N GLU A 615 19.46 -33.23 6.64
CA GLU A 615 20.84 -33.19 6.12
C GLU A 615 21.81 -34.03 6.97
N GLY A 616 21.33 -34.64 8.07
CA GLY A 616 22.16 -35.45 8.97
C GLY A 616 23.24 -34.65 9.69
N LEU A 617 22.95 -33.38 10.04
CA LEU A 617 23.89 -32.50 10.71
C LEU A 617 24.01 -32.86 12.21
N ASP A 618 25.23 -32.95 12.72
CA ASP A 618 25.49 -33.15 14.15
C ASP A 618 25.48 -31.81 14.89
N LEU A 619 24.28 -31.28 15.16
CA LEU A 619 24.06 -29.98 15.84
C LEU A 619 23.27 -30.16 17.13
N ASP A 620 23.84 -29.68 18.25
CA ASP A 620 23.13 -29.58 19.53
C ASP A 620 22.29 -28.30 19.60
N LEU A 621 21.04 -28.40 19.12
CA LEU A 621 20.07 -27.30 19.18
C LEU A 621 19.47 -27.12 20.58
N GLU A 622 19.49 -28.15 21.44
CA GLU A 622 18.91 -28.08 22.79
C GLU A 622 19.85 -27.34 23.75
N GLY A 623 21.17 -27.47 23.59
CA GLY A 623 22.19 -26.71 24.31
C GLY A 623 22.59 -25.38 23.65
N ALA A 624 22.07 -25.06 22.46
CA ALA A 624 22.54 -23.93 21.67
C ALA A 624 22.32 -22.56 22.33
N SER A 625 23.33 -21.70 22.20
CA SER A 625 23.26 -20.27 22.57
C SER A 625 22.92 -19.42 21.33
N TRP A 626 21.92 -18.55 21.47
CA TRP A 626 21.40 -17.74 20.37
C TRP A 626 21.94 -16.31 20.45
N PHE A 627 22.58 -15.85 19.39
CA PHE A 627 23.19 -14.53 19.32
C PHE A 627 22.49 -13.65 18.29
N LEU A 628 21.91 -12.55 18.76
CA LEU A 628 21.25 -11.56 17.91
C LEU A 628 22.04 -10.25 17.91
N SER A 629 22.43 -9.81 16.71
CA SER A 629 23.03 -8.48 16.52
C SER A 629 21.93 -7.42 16.53
N THR A 630 21.93 -6.52 17.51
CA THR A 630 21.02 -5.36 17.56
C THR A 630 21.81 -4.06 17.39
N ILE A 631 21.22 -3.09 16.70
CA ILE A 631 21.81 -1.76 16.55
C ILE A 631 20.99 -0.77 17.35
N GLU A 632 21.61 -0.14 18.33
CA GLU A 632 21.03 1.00 19.02
C GLU A 632 21.44 2.28 18.30
N LEU A 633 20.45 2.97 17.72
CA LEU A 633 20.66 4.24 17.04
C LEU A 633 20.66 5.38 18.05
N ARG A 634 21.80 6.02 18.26
CA ARG A 634 21.92 7.23 19.09
C ARG A 634 22.16 8.44 18.20
N ARG A 635 21.59 9.59 18.59
CA ARG A 635 21.99 10.87 18.01
C ARG A 635 23.40 11.17 18.54
N ALA A 636 24.34 11.43 17.65
CA ALA A 636 25.64 11.97 18.07
C ALA A 636 25.39 13.32 18.75
N SER A 637 25.93 13.47 19.94
CA SER A 637 25.80 14.66 20.78
C SER A 637 27.02 15.55 20.58
N GLY A 638 26.87 16.64 19.80
CA GLY A 638 27.88 17.69 19.68
C GLY A 638 29.02 17.40 18.70
N ASP A 639 29.85 18.42 18.44
CA ASP A 639 31.00 18.49 17.51
C ASP A 639 32.15 17.50 17.83
N ASP A 640 31.86 16.21 18.02
CA ASP A 640 32.92 15.19 17.99
C ASP A 640 33.25 14.86 16.52
N ASP A 641 34.10 15.73 15.96
CA ASP A 641 34.65 15.69 14.60
C ASP A 641 35.68 14.55 14.40
N GLY A 642 35.65 13.48 15.20
CA GLY A 642 36.53 12.35 14.96
C GLY A 642 36.54 11.27 16.02
N ASP A 643 35.87 10.15 15.74
CA ASP A 643 36.52 8.87 16.00
C ASP A 643 37.66 8.76 14.98
N GLY A 644 38.91 8.69 15.45
CA GLY A 644 40.16 8.75 14.68
C GLY A 644 40.40 7.66 13.62
N HIS A 645 39.34 7.05 13.07
CA HIS A 645 39.37 5.99 12.07
C HIS A 645 38.98 6.44 10.65
N GLY A 646 38.90 7.74 10.38
CA GLY A 646 38.83 8.26 9.00
C GLY A 646 37.56 7.85 8.23
N VAL A 647 36.48 7.49 8.93
CA VAL A 647 35.20 7.16 8.29
C VAL A 647 34.47 8.47 7.98
N PRO A 648 34.21 8.81 6.70
CA PRO A 648 33.41 9.98 6.37
C PRO A 648 31.97 9.76 6.89
N GLN A 649 31.61 10.45 7.98
CA GLN A 649 30.25 10.48 8.48
C GLN A 649 29.36 11.10 7.40
N VAL A 650 28.55 10.28 6.73
CA VAL A 650 27.56 10.79 5.76
C VAL A 650 26.43 11.41 6.58
N HIS A 651 26.57 12.71 6.89
CA HIS A 651 25.66 13.42 7.77
C HIS A 651 24.28 13.60 7.14
N LEU A 652 23.26 13.03 7.80
CA LEU A 652 21.90 13.55 7.67
C LEU A 652 21.84 14.95 8.30
N PRO A 653 21.14 15.93 7.70
CA PRO A 653 20.85 17.21 8.33
C PRO A 653 20.25 17.02 9.74
N ARG A 654 20.55 17.93 10.69
CA ARG A 654 20.12 17.80 12.11
C ARG A 654 18.62 17.50 12.29
N TRP A 655 17.76 18.14 11.50
CA TRP A 655 16.31 17.88 11.54
C TRP A 655 15.93 16.50 10.99
N GLN A 656 16.63 16.01 9.95
CA GLN A 656 16.44 14.67 9.39
C GLN A 656 16.89 13.58 10.37
N ARG A 657 18.00 13.81 11.10
CA ARG A 657 18.42 12.92 12.21
C ARG A 657 17.34 12.82 13.27
N GLY A 658 16.72 13.96 13.59
CA GLY A 658 15.60 14.07 14.51
C GLY A 658 14.44 13.16 14.13
N LEU A 659 13.97 13.31 12.89
CA LEU A 659 12.86 12.58 12.31
C LEU A 659 13.17 11.09 12.10
N PHE A 660 14.37 10.75 11.63
CA PHE A 660 14.83 9.38 11.44
C PHE A 660 14.85 8.61 12.77
N THR A 661 15.40 9.21 13.82
CA THR A 661 15.45 8.62 15.17
C THR A 661 14.04 8.43 15.74
N ALA A 662 13.14 9.41 15.57
CA ALA A 662 11.76 9.30 16.01
C ALA A 662 11.01 8.17 15.29
N THR A 663 11.21 8.06 13.98
CA THR A 663 10.63 7.00 13.14
C THR A 663 11.18 5.62 13.51
N ALA A 664 12.47 5.52 13.86
CA ALA A 664 13.10 4.28 14.31
C ALA A 664 12.56 3.76 15.65
N ARG A 665 11.98 4.63 16.50
CA ARG A 665 11.32 4.18 17.74
C ARG A 665 9.98 3.50 17.51
N LEU A 666 9.40 3.64 16.31
CA LEU A 666 8.16 2.95 15.91
C LEU A 666 8.41 1.51 15.48
N THR A 667 9.67 1.10 15.32
CA THR A 667 10.05 -0.25 14.86
C THR A 667 9.81 -1.29 15.94
N THR A 668 9.16 -2.41 15.58
CA THR A 668 8.93 -3.54 16.50
C THR A 668 10.21 -4.23 16.95
N ASP A 669 10.17 -4.82 18.14
CA ASP A 669 11.26 -5.60 18.75
C ASP A 669 11.64 -6.81 17.87
N ALA A 670 12.90 -6.88 17.46
CA ALA A 670 13.41 -7.89 16.53
C ALA A 670 13.45 -9.30 17.15
N ALA A 671 13.71 -9.42 18.46
CA ALA A 671 13.83 -10.73 19.12
C ALA A 671 12.50 -11.48 19.17
N ARG A 672 11.39 -10.78 19.42
CA ARG A 672 10.03 -11.36 19.38
C ARG A 672 9.60 -11.80 17.97
N SER A 673 10.18 -11.22 16.91
CA SER A 673 9.79 -11.53 15.54
C SER A 673 10.32 -12.87 15.01
N PHE A 674 11.36 -13.42 15.66
CA PHE A 674 11.99 -14.69 15.31
C PHE A 674 11.73 -15.82 16.33
N ASP A 675 10.80 -15.58 17.28
CA ASP A 675 10.39 -16.54 18.34
C ASP A 675 11.55 -17.21 19.09
N LEU A 676 12.64 -16.45 19.32
CA LEU A 676 13.86 -16.99 19.93
C LEU A 676 13.65 -17.32 21.42
N PRO A 677 14.28 -18.39 21.95
CA PRO A 677 14.16 -18.75 23.36
C PRO A 677 14.68 -17.63 24.28
N ALA A 678 13.77 -16.98 25.02
CA ALA A 678 14.10 -15.78 25.80
C ALA A 678 15.21 -16.01 26.85
N ALA A 679 15.26 -17.19 27.47
CA ALA A 679 16.27 -17.53 28.48
C ALA A 679 17.66 -17.83 27.90
N ARG A 680 17.79 -18.01 26.58
CA ARG A 680 19.04 -18.42 25.89
C ARG A 680 19.42 -17.49 24.74
N THR A 681 18.74 -16.35 24.62
CA THR A 681 19.01 -15.34 23.60
C THR A 681 19.88 -14.24 24.19
N VAL A 682 21.11 -14.14 23.69
CA VAL A 682 22.04 -13.05 24.00
C VAL A 682 21.90 -11.99 22.92
N VAL A 683 21.38 -10.84 23.31
CA VAL A 683 21.30 -9.67 22.44
C VAL A 683 22.58 -8.86 22.59
N MET A 684 23.46 -8.93 21.59
CA MET A 684 24.68 -8.12 21.53
C MET A 684 24.35 -6.83 20.78
N GLY A 685 24.25 -5.73 21.53
CA GLY A 685 24.01 -4.40 20.99
C GLY A 685 25.30 -3.75 20.51
N SER A 686 25.34 -3.26 19.27
CA SER A 686 26.34 -2.29 18.83
C SER A 686 25.71 -0.90 18.80
N ARG A 687 26.46 0.12 19.21
CA ARG A 687 26.02 1.51 19.08
C ARG A 687 26.45 2.04 17.73
N ILE A 688 25.51 2.61 16.97
CA ILE A 688 25.81 3.33 15.75
C ILE A 688 25.26 4.75 15.91
N GLU A 689 26.16 5.72 15.84
CA GLU A 689 25.79 7.13 15.89
C GLU A 689 25.44 7.63 14.48
N VAL A 690 24.28 8.29 14.35
CA VAL A 690 23.70 8.75 13.08
C VAL A 690 23.37 10.21 13.13
#